data_AF-L0J870-F1
#
_entry.id   AF-L0J870-F1
#
_cell.length_a   1.000
_cell.length_b   1.000
_cell.length_c   1.000
_cell.angle_alpha   90.00
_cell.angle_beta   90.00
_cell.angle_gamma   90.00
#
_symmetry.space_group_name_H-M   'P 1'
#
loop_
_entity.id
_entity.type
_entity.pdbx_description
1 polymer ?
#
loop_
_entity_poly.entity_id
_entity_poly.type
_entity_poly.pdbx_seq_one_letter_code
_entity_poly.pdbx_strand_id
1 'polypeptide(L)'
;MPTDTTNEAIGRRASRPKRSTAPSRCGNNEVLDAAAGRPELVRCTMSAVKNRSAAKKSIKRSHGRHRRSATPRSVLWLRAGAVAAGLGAAVAAGHGVAAAAPDSAPPADTSPAGSVSAPTSSTSPQRQPIAATRAPNTRQHLIPATASQSPQNTVVSAAPVSLRHNTSRAGDDDPATATSSVDPSPTSTAGRHAARPPKDTISHTDPSGDPTTGTAAVVNTPGGQTNSTTPRNIGAAGSSTIATQGSADMRAPLTTPATVGGRLVAATNVVSYPIAANTSAPSAPADAPSADPLSASARPGSSTIAAPTASGGALTVNPVVALIDGVITGSAGAADSKGYPLSYTLAGSPNQGGYVLLDKTTGNFEYVPNAQLVSSKGTEQFSVLVSETTPFDTALAQLPVVGSLAPQLLAALHQLPMVGDLLTPLIGAAVTEPISVDIADVVPDGAPVARTITVTSFDGTTINAHFYPASGLQAGQTAPTVFNGAGLGFAGDTDPNSGWGSDPWNLFKGDAPLRAAGYNVVTWDPRGEFGSGGQLNLDSPDFEGRDVSAIIDTVATLPEAQLDRPGDPRMGMIGGSLGGAIQLVTAATDHRIDAIVPAMTWHSLTTSLYPNDAFKTAYSALLVLGEVNIGANVIPQLYEGLLTGALTGTLTPAQLQLLASRTPQVESITAPTLLLQAAGDPLFGLAEAQTTAQVLAADGVPVKMVWFCGGHGVCLNPGDAGAALVQADTLAWLDRYVKGDPSVATGPAFEWVDQKGQSHSSSLLPSDPAFYGAPIVASGSGGTLPIVPLFGGSGPQPRDVFPYSLTEASAATPALNLTVTAPATTQIVGAPQLTMTYSGVGTSRHVFAQLIDNSTGLVIGDIATPVPVTLDGQTHTVTVALDEVAQTMSPGDTLTLQLVGSATAYENVTAVGLIHVSDMQLALPTVAATSSVGP
;
A
#
# COMPACT_ATOMS: atom_id res chain seq x y z
N MET A 1 -15.26 33.24 -51.87
CA MET A 1 -16.32 32.99 -52.87
C MET A 1 -15.94 31.73 -53.66
N PRO A 2 -16.90 31.04 -54.31
CA PRO A 2 -16.67 29.75 -54.96
C PRO A 2 -16.02 29.90 -56.35
N THR A 3 -16.05 28.80 -57.11
CA THR A 3 -15.59 28.57 -58.50
C THR A 3 -14.12 28.22 -58.69
N ASP A 4 -13.92 27.16 -59.47
CA ASP A 4 -12.67 26.54 -59.88
C ASP A 4 -12.67 26.54 -61.42
N THR A 5 -11.54 26.89 -62.09
CA THR A 5 -11.33 26.61 -63.53
C THR A 5 -9.90 26.92 -64.01
N THR A 6 -9.18 25.86 -64.42
CA THR A 6 -8.23 25.77 -65.57
C THR A 6 -6.99 26.69 -65.70
N ASN A 7 -5.82 26.04 -65.82
CA ASN A 7 -4.66 26.28 -66.74
C ASN A 7 -4.05 27.72 -66.87
N GLU A 8 -2.74 27.94 -67.01
CA GLU A 8 -1.74 27.16 -67.78
C GLU A 8 -0.28 27.35 -67.27
N ALA A 9 0.74 27.17 -68.13
CA ALA A 9 2.06 26.63 -67.77
C ALA A 9 3.28 27.60 -67.70
N ILE A 10 4.31 27.21 -66.91
CA ILE A 10 5.77 27.41 -67.08
C ILE A 10 6.36 28.87 -67.09
N GLY A 11 7.42 29.17 -66.29
CA GLY A 11 8.03 30.53 -66.33
C GLY A 11 9.42 30.91 -65.72
N ARG A 12 10.17 30.05 -64.98
CA ARG A 12 11.60 30.18 -64.55
C ARG A 12 12.29 31.58 -64.29
N ARG A 13 12.81 31.76 -63.04
CA ARG A 13 14.09 32.46 -62.65
C ARG A 13 14.20 34.01 -62.80
N ALA A 14 15.06 34.78 -62.08
CA ALA A 14 15.78 34.62 -60.78
C ALA A 14 16.47 35.95 -60.29
N SER A 15 16.96 35.95 -59.04
CA SER A 15 18.06 36.79 -58.43
C SER A 15 17.94 38.31 -58.17
N ARG A 16 17.84 38.68 -56.86
CA ARG A 16 18.71 39.55 -55.96
C ARG A 16 19.56 40.73 -56.55
N PRO A 17 19.92 41.83 -55.79
CA PRO A 17 20.36 41.83 -54.36
C PRO A 17 20.21 43.12 -53.43
N LYS A 18 20.43 42.92 -52.10
CA LYS A 18 21.11 43.75 -51.03
C LYS A 18 20.69 45.20 -50.56
N ARG A 19 20.32 45.28 -49.26
CA ARG A 19 20.70 46.20 -48.10
C ARG A 19 21.16 47.68 -48.30
N SER A 20 20.74 48.61 -47.39
CA SER A 20 21.54 49.14 -46.21
C SER A 20 21.00 50.42 -45.46
N THR A 21 21.29 50.53 -44.13
CA THR A 21 21.62 51.73 -43.27
C THR A 21 20.64 52.85 -42.73
N ALA A 22 20.49 52.88 -41.37
CA ALA A 22 20.81 54.00 -40.41
C ALA A 22 19.75 55.14 -40.03
N PRO A 23 20.02 56.13 -39.10
CA PRO A 23 19.27 56.24 -37.79
C PRO A 23 18.87 57.66 -37.23
N SER A 24 18.09 57.74 -36.11
CA SER A 24 17.77 58.98 -35.31
C SER A 24 17.04 58.69 -33.95
N ARG A 25 16.62 59.67 -33.08
CA ARG A 25 17.42 60.54 -32.17
C ARG A 25 16.62 61.24 -30.98
N CYS A 26 17.18 61.25 -29.74
CA CYS A 26 17.08 62.20 -28.59
C CYS A 26 15.78 62.85 -28.00
N GLY A 27 15.70 62.92 -26.64
CA GLY A 27 15.11 64.04 -25.81
C GLY A 27 13.89 63.72 -24.91
N ASN A 28 13.49 64.50 -23.88
CA ASN A 28 14.19 65.36 -22.89
C ASN A 28 13.21 65.86 -21.75
N ASN A 29 13.73 66.49 -20.66
CA ASN A 29 13.02 67.29 -19.60
C ASN A 29 12.18 66.50 -18.53
N GLU A 30 12.17 66.72 -17.19
CA GLU A 30 12.18 67.89 -16.24
C GLU A 30 10.74 68.22 -15.69
N VAL A 31 10.44 68.70 -14.45
CA VAL A 31 11.23 69.31 -13.34
C VAL A 31 10.47 69.38 -11.95
N LEU A 32 11.19 69.44 -10.80
CA LEU A 32 10.87 69.99 -9.41
C LEU A 32 9.60 69.50 -8.64
N ASP A 33 9.42 69.56 -7.29
CA ASP A 33 10.19 69.84 -6.04
C ASP A 33 9.28 69.51 -4.80
N ALA A 34 9.63 69.56 -3.50
CA ALA A 34 10.88 69.39 -2.70
C ALA A 34 10.57 69.49 -1.16
N ALA A 35 11.61 69.37 -0.31
CA ALA A 35 11.73 69.68 1.14
C ALA A 35 11.00 68.77 2.18
N ALA A 36 11.58 68.39 3.32
CA ALA A 36 12.99 68.36 3.82
C ALA A 36 13.06 67.54 5.15
N GLY A 37 14.19 67.02 5.66
CA GLY A 37 15.54 66.87 5.08
C GLY A 37 16.70 67.06 6.09
N ARG A 38 17.78 66.25 5.95
CA ARG A 38 19.13 66.34 6.59
C ARG A 38 19.30 65.83 8.05
N PRO A 39 20.55 65.52 8.51
CA PRO A 39 21.85 65.50 7.80
C PRO A 39 22.39 64.06 7.52
N GLU A 40 23.26 63.76 6.52
CA GLU A 40 24.60 64.32 6.14
C GLU A 40 25.73 63.97 7.14
N LEU A 41 26.99 63.67 6.77
CA LEU A 41 27.73 63.62 5.49
C LEU A 41 28.49 62.24 5.40
N VAL A 42 29.46 61.88 4.53
CA VAL A 42 30.25 62.51 3.44
C VAL A 42 30.65 61.45 2.35
N ARG A 43 31.92 61.38 1.91
CA ARG A 43 32.55 60.45 0.91
C ARG A 43 34.04 60.21 1.36
N CYS A 44 34.94 59.41 0.76
CA CYS A 44 35.51 59.59 -0.59
C CYS A 44 36.63 58.56 -0.97
N THR A 45 36.64 58.17 -2.25
CA THR A 45 37.80 57.94 -3.16
C THR A 45 38.95 56.94 -2.90
N MET A 46 39.12 56.09 -3.93
CA MET A 46 40.38 55.77 -4.67
C MET A 46 41.38 54.70 -4.20
N SER A 47 41.41 53.62 -5.00
CA SER A 47 42.57 53.14 -5.79
C SER A 47 43.81 52.49 -5.14
N ALA A 48 44.43 51.62 -5.97
CA ALA A 48 45.80 51.10 -5.89
C ALA A 48 46.13 50.05 -4.80
N VAL A 49 47.12 49.15 -4.97
CA VAL A 49 47.60 48.38 -6.15
C VAL A 49 48.60 47.29 -5.69
N LYS A 50 48.79 46.20 -6.46
CA LYS A 50 49.95 45.25 -6.46
C LYS A 50 50.21 44.28 -5.28
N ASN A 51 50.47 43.03 -5.71
CA ASN A 51 51.67 42.19 -5.44
C ASN A 51 51.74 41.13 -4.32
N ARG A 52 51.70 39.86 -4.79
CA ARG A 52 52.81 38.86 -4.79
C ARG A 52 53.19 38.05 -3.54
N SER A 53 53.74 36.88 -3.87
CA SER A 53 54.52 35.91 -3.08
C SER A 53 53.71 35.11 -2.05
N ALA A 54 53.49 33.80 -2.17
CA ALA A 54 54.28 32.69 -2.73
C ALA A 54 55.53 32.32 -1.91
N ALA A 55 55.47 31.14 -1.31
CA ALA A 55 56.59 30.34 -0.80
C ALA A 55 56.29 28.86 -1.13
N LYS A 56 57.32 28.01 -1.28
CA LYS A 56 57.20 26.61 -1.77
C LYS A 56 58.32 25.75 -1.18
N LYS A 57 58.10 24.42 -1.07
CA LYS A 57 59.00 23.37 -0.52
C LYS A 57 59.04 23.32 1.03
N SER A 58 59.36 22.22 1.71
CA SER A 58 59.35 20.74 1.48
C SER A 58 59.84 20.08 2.82
N ILE A 59 59.51 18.87 3.28
CA ILE A 59 60.03 17.55 2.81
C ILE A 59 59.27 16.38 3.52
N LYS A 60 58.76 15.44 2.71
CA LYS A 60 58.57 13.95 2.84
C LYS A 60 58.26 13.21 4.17
N ARG A 61 57.50 12.10 3.97
CA ARG A 61 57.18 10.90 4.81
C ARG A 61 55.85 11.00 5.59
N SER A 62 54.96 10.00 5.63
CA SER A 62 54.96 8.67 4.95
C SER A 62 53.60 7.93 5.03
N HIS A 63 53.15 7.30 3.91
CA HIS A 63 52.14 6.20 3.81
C HIS A 63 50.71 6.48 4.36
N GLY A 64 49.60 5.90 3.86
CA GLY A 64 49.38 5.09 2.65
C GLY A 64 48.35 3.94 2.82
N ARG A 65 47.06 4.18 2.57
CA ARG A 65 45.97 3.18 2.33
C ARG A 65 44.72 3.90 1.76
N HIS A 66 44.31 3.61 0.52
CA HIS A 66 43.29 2.62 0.12
C HIS A 66 41.83 2.94 0.49
N ARG A 67 41.08 3.51 -0.48
CA ARG A 67 39.64 3.21 -0.62
C ARG A 67 39.47 1.72 -0.98
N ARG A 68 38.38 1.09 -0.54
CA ARG A 68 37.95 -0.23 -1.01
C ARG A 68 36.66 -0.08 -1.81
N SER A 69 36.64 -0.63 -3.01
CA SER A 69 35.40 -1.13 -3.62
C SER A 69 34.97 -2.42 -2.92
N ALA A 70 33.67 -2.69 -2.83
CA ALA A 70 33.18 -4.00 -2.42
C ALA A 70 33.57 -5.05 -3.47
N THR A 71 33.73 -6.30 -3.04
CA THR A 71 33.98 -7.45 -3.92
C THR A 71 32.79 -8.42 -3.88
N PRO A 72 32.54 -9.22 -4.93
CA PRO A 72 31.31 -10.03 -5.05
C PRO A 72 31.11 -11.07 -3.93
N ARG A 73 32.12 -11.35 -3.09
CA ARG A 73 31.98 -12.18 -1.89
C ARG A 73 31.12 -11.56 -0.78
N SER A 74 30.94 -10.24 -0.75
CA SER A 74 30.11 -9.58 0.28
C SER A 74 28.60 -9.79 0.04
N VAL A 75 28.16 -9.86 -1.22
CA VAL A 75 26.75 -10.10 -1.58
C VAL A 75 26.32 -11.53 -1.24
N LEU A 76 27.24 -12.49 -1.39
CA LEU A 76 26.98 -13.92 -1.20
C LEU A 76 26.53 -14.28 0.23
N TRP A 77 27.03 -13.56 1.25
CA TRP A 77 26.62 -13.77 2.64
C TRP A 77 25.29 -13.09 2.99
N LEU A 78 24.91 -12.02 2.29
CA LEU A 78 23.63 -11.33 2.51
C LEU A 78 22.46 -12.14 1.92
N ARG A 79 22.62 -12.75 0.74
CA ARG A 79 21.58 -13.58 0.10
C ARG A 79 21.14 -14.78 0.95
N ALA A 80 22.01 -15.34 1.80
CA ALA A 80 21.68 -16.45 2.69
C ALA A 80 21.14 -16.03 4.07
N GLY A 81 21.32 -14.77 4.46
CA GLY A 81 21.04 -14.31 5.83
C GLY A 81 19.56 -14.19 6.18
N ALA A 82 18.73 -13.69 5.26
CA ALA A 82 17.32 -13.41 5.52
C ALA A 82 16.50 -14.69 5.80
N VAL A 83 16.65 -15.71 4.94
CA VAL A 83 15.97 -17.02 5.10
C VAL A 83 16.36 -17.68 6.43
N ALA A 84 17.65 -17.64 6.79
CA ALA A 84 18.14 -18.17 8.07
C ALA A 84 17.66 -17.35 9.29
N ALA A 85 17.44 -16.04 9.14
CA ALA A 85 16.94 -15.18 10.22
C ALA A 85 15.45 -15.45 10.53
N GLY A 86 14.59 -15.55 9.50
CA GLY A 86 13.17 -15.90 9.68
C GLY A 86 12.98 -17.29 10.31
N LEU A 87 13.71 -18.29 9.79
CA LEU A 87 13.78 -19.64 10.38
C LEU A 87 14.28 -19.63 11.83
N GLY A 88 15.28 -18.80 12.13
CA GLY A 88 15.84 -18.67 13.48
C GLY A 88 14.88 -18.00 14.47
N ALA A 89 14.11 -17.00 14.03
CA ALA A 89 13.18 -16.25 14.88
C ALA A 89 12.01 -17.14 15.36
N ALA A 90 11.38 -17.88 14.46
CA ALA A 90 10.27 -18.78 14.81
C ALA A 90 10.67 -19.86 15.84
N VAL A 91 11.89 -20.41 15.72
CA VAL A 91 12.44 -21.39 16.68
C VAL A 91 12.85 -20.72 18.01
N ALA A 92 13.33 -19.48 17.98
CA ALA A 92 13.68 -18.71 19.18
C ALA A 92 12.45 -18.24 19.98
N ALA A 93 11.30 -18.04 19.32
CA ALA A 93 10.04 -17.60 19.92
C ALA A 93 9.31 -18.67 20.76
N GLY A 94 9.98 -19.77 21.15
CA GLY A 94 9.48 -20.75 22.11
C GLY A 94 8.32 -21.65 21.64
N HIS A 95 7.94 -21.57 20.36
CA HIS A 95 6.86 -22.37 19.78
C HIS A 95 7.33 -23.81 19.53
N GLY A 96 7.31 -24.62 20.60
CA GLY A 96 7.83 -25.98 20.62
C GLY A 96 7.01 -26.97 19.79
N VAL A 97 7.54 -27.39 18.64
CA VAL A 97 6.96 -28.47 17.82
C VAL A 97 6.93 -29.78 18.62
N ALA A 98 5.74 -30.33 18.84
CA ALA A 98 5.55 -31.56 19.61
C ALA A 98 6.01 -32.80 18.82
N ALA A 99 7.26 -33.22 19.02
CA ALA A 99 7.84 -34.38 18.38
C ALA A 99 7.22 -35.70 18.89
N ALA A 100 6.31 -36.29 18.11
CA ALA A 100 5.80 -37.64 18.35
C ALA A 100 6.88 -38.70 18.08
N ALA A 101 7.08 -39.63 19.03
CA ALA A 101 8.04 -40.72 18.89
C ALA A 101 7.49 -41.88 18.02
N PRO A 102 8.34 -42.59 17.25
CA PRO A 102 7.90 -43.63 16.33
C PRO A 102 7.79 -45.01 17.00
N ASP A 103 6.63 -45.33 17.58
CA ASP A 103 6.35 -46.68 18.07
C ASP A 103 6.06 -47.67 16.93
N SER A 104 6.62 -48.88 17.04
CA SER A 104 6.57 -49.92 16.00
C SER A 104 5.75 -51.14 16.46
N ALA A 105 4.75 -51.55 15.68
CA ALA A 105 3.98 -52.78 15.93
C ALA A 105 3.63 -53.53 14.62
N PRO A 106 3.78 -54.88 14.58
CA PRO A 106 3.40 -55.73 13.44
C PRO A 106 1.89 -56.11 13.44
N PRO A 107 1.36 -56.76 12.38
CA PRO A 107 -0.07 -56.71 12.05
C PRO A 107 -0.92 -57.92 12.49
N ALA A 108 -2.26 -57.76 12.52
CA ALA A 108 -3.28 -58.61 11.85
C ALA A 108 -4.69 -58.57 12.50
N ASP A 109 -5.69 -58.90 11.66
CA ASP A 109 -6.95 -59.62 11.93
C ASP A 109 -8.08 -59.10 12.85
N THR A 110 -9.05 -58.45 12.16
CA THR A 110 -10.49 -58.79 12.09
C THR A 110 -11.38 -59.00 13.34
N SER A 111 -12.45 -58.19 13.34
CA SER A 111 -13.86 -58.57 13.65
C SER A 111 -14.39 -58.56 15.10
N PRO A 112 -15.72 -58.36 15.31
CA PRO A 112 -16.28 -57.87 16.58
C PRO A 112 -17.41 -58.73 17.20
N ALA A 113 -17.81 -58.46 18.46
CA ALA A 113 -19.22 -58.43 18.90
C ALA A 113 -19.42 -58.09 20.40
N GLY A 114 -20.49 -57.33 20.68
CA GLY A 114 -21.30 -57.34 21.91
C GLY A 114 -20.78 -56.62 23.17
N SER A 115 -21.59 -56.29 24.19
CA SER A 115 -23.05 -55.97 24.33
C SER A 115 -23.46 -56.00 25.82
N VAL A 116 -24.63 -55.43 26.16
CA VAL A 116 -25.43 -55.66 27.41
C VAL A 116 -25.26 -54.67 28.59
N SER A 117 -26.19 -53.70 28.62
CA SER A 117 -27.06 -53.25 29.74
C SER A 117 -26.54 -52.65 31.06
N ALA A 118 -27.13 -51.50 31.41
CA ALA A 118 -27.27 -50.96 32.77
C ALA A 118 -28.57 -51.47 33.46
N PRO A 119 -28.88 -51.05 34.71
CA PRO A 119 -30.27 -50.64 35.01
C PRO A 119 -30.49 -49.55 36.09
N THR A 120 -31.51 -48.69 35.86
CA THR A 120 -32.52 -48.15 36.84
C THR A 120 -32.13 -47.21 38.02
N SER A 121 -32.98 -46.28 38.50
CA SER A 121 -34.25 -45.67 37.97
C SER A 121 -34.84 -44.54 38.85
N SER A 122 -35.80 -43.79 38.27
CA SER A 122 -36.89 -42.98 38.90
C SER A 122 -36.58 -41.51 39.28
N THR A 123 -37.51 -40.56 39.21
CA THR A 123 -39.00 -40.66 39.09
C THR A 123 -39.61 -39.64 38.09
N SER A 124 -40.84 -39.89 37.64
CA SER A 124 -41.73 -39.00 36.84
C SER A 124 -43.12 -38.96 37.54
N PRO A 125 -44.34 -38.75 36.95
CA PRO A 125 -44.81 -38.49 35.57
C PRO A 125 -45.12 -36.97 35.36
N GLN A 126 -45.92 -36.44 34.42
CA GLN A 126 -46.81 -36.89 33.31
C GLN A 126 -46.89 -35.70 32.28
N ARG A 127 -47.60 -35.64 31.13
CA ARG A 127 -48.67 -36.44 30.49
C ARG A 127 -48.52 -36.36 28.94
N GLN A 128 -49.55 -36.76 28.18
CA GLN A 128 -49.60 -36.94 26.71
C GLN A 128 -51.09 -36.91 26.25
N PRO A 129 -51.56 -37.16 24.98
CA PRO A 129 -51.09 -38.27 24.09
C PRO A 129 -51.20 -38.17 22.53
N ILE A 130 -50.42 -39.03 21.83
CA ILE A 130 -50.77 -39.82 20.58
C ILE A 130 -51.00 -39.06 19.24
N ALA A 131 -50.57 -39.51 18.03
CA ALA A 131 -49.71 -40.60 17.47
C ALA A 131 -49.70 -40.46 15.90
N ALA A 132 -48.96 -41.18 15.01
CA ALA A 132 -47.66 -41.90 14.95
C ALA A 132 -47.42 -42.40 13.47
N THR A 133 -46.57 -43.42 13.22
CA THR A 133 -46.27 -44.15 11.93
C THR A 133 -45.43 -43.42 10.86
N ARG A 134 -44.54 -44.06 10.05
CA ARG A 134 -43.84 -45.38 10.03
C ARG A 134 -42.64 -45.31 9.02
N ALA A 135 -41.66 -46.23 9.07
CA ALA A 135 -40.32 -46.11 8.42
C ALA A 135 -39.97 -47.24 7.37
N PRO A 136 -38.71 -47.53 6.94
CA PRO A 136 -38.28 -47.42 5.52
C PRO A 136 -37.50 -48.64 4.90
N ASN A 137 -36.98 -48.50 3.66
CA ASN A 137 -35.93 -49.33 2.99
C ASN A 137 -35.57 -48.70 1.60
N THR A 138 -34.47 -48.93 0.85
CA THR A 138 -33.26 -49.82 0.89
C THR A 138 -32.10 -49.11 0.10
N ARG A 139 -30.80 -49.17 0.46
CA ARG A 139 -29.70 -50.11 0.02
C ARG A 139 -29.51 -50.26 -1.53
N GLN A 140 -28.33 -50.44 -2.16
CA GLN A 140 -26.86 -50.57 -1.85
C GLN A 140 -26.06 -50.66 -3.21
N HIS A 141 -24.71 -50.61 -3.42
CA HIS A 141 -23.48 -50.35 -2.63
C HIS A 141 -22.21 -50.16 -3.54
N LEU A 142 -21.09 -49.67 -2.95
CA LEU A 142 -19.66 -50.00 -3.24
C LEU A 142 -18.92 -49.55 -4.53
N ILE A 143 -17.59 -49.66 -4.44
CA ILE A 143 -16.44 -49.15 -5.24
C ILE A 143 -15.21 -50.07 -4.94
N PRO A 144 -13.96 -49.92 -5.47
CA PRO A 144 -13.38 -48.95 -6.44
C PRO A 144 -12.54 -49.61 -7.57
N ALA A 145 -11.77 -48.84 -8.37
CA ALA A 145 -10.34 -49.12 -8.72
C ALA A 145 -9.70 -48.13 -9.74
N THR A 146 -8.40 -47.90 -9.54
CA THR A 146 -7.36 -47.21 -10.33
C THR A 146 -7.32 -47.42 -11.87
N ALA A 147 -6.90 -46.39 -12.64
CA ALA A 147 -5.70 -46.42 -13.51
C ALA A 147 -5.46 -45.10 -14.29
N SER A 148 -4.21 -44.85 -14.70
CA SER A 148 -3.75 -43.70 -15.51
C SER A 148 -4.06 -43.82 -17.01
N GLN A 149 -4.46 -42.71 -17.65
CA GLN A 149 -4.06 -42.36 -19.02
C GLN A 149 -4.40 -40.89 -19.39
N SER A 150 -3.65 -40.33 -20.34
CA SER A 150 -3.69 -38.91 -20.73
C SER A 150 -4.87 -38.55 -21.65
N PRO A 151 -5.39 -37.31 -21.58
CA PRO A 151 -6.21 -36.74 -22.66
C PRO A 151 -5.32 -36.28 -23.82
N GLN A 152 -5.61 -36.73 -25.04
CA GLN A 152 -5.00 -36.18 -26.26
C GLN A 152 -5.82 -35.00 -26.77
N ASN A 153 -5.25 -33.79 -26.78
CA ASN A 153 -5.85 -32.66 -27.47
C ASN A 153 -5.88 -32.91 -28.99
N THR A 154 -7.07 -32.78 -29.60
CA THR A 154 -7.23 -32.75 -31.05
C THR A 154 -7.85 -31.43 -31.47
N VAL A 155 -7.08 -30.61 -32.20
CA VAL A 155 -7.52 -29.29 -32.67
C VAL A 155 -8.31 -29.43 -33.97
N VAL A 156 -9.46 -28.75 -34.07
CA VAL A 156 -10.13 -28.43 -35.35
C VAL A 156 -10.63 -26.99 -35.29
N SER A 157 -10.32 -26.20 -36.33
CA SER A 157 -10.68 -24.78 -36.44
C SER A 157 -12.17 -24.56 -36.72
N ALA A 158 -12.71 -23.42 -36.25
CA ALA A 158 -14.03 -22.93 -36.64
C ALA A 158 -13.90 -21.73 -37.61
N ALA A 159 -14.50 -21.86 -38.80
CA ALA A 159 -14.71 -20.77 -39.75
C ALA A 159 -16.06 -21.00 -40.49
N PRO A 160 -16.79 -19.95 -40.92
CA PRO A 160 -18.25 -20.00 -40.94
C PRO A 160 -18.88 -20.32 -42.31
N VAL A 161 -20.08 -20.91 -42.28
CA VAL A 161 -21.02 -20.98 -43.42
C VAL A 161 -22.45 -20.74 -42.92
N SER A 162 -23.18 -19.82 -43.57
CA SER A 162 -24.60 -19.55 -43.34
C SER A 162 -25.49 -20.31 -44.34
N LEU A 163 -26.77 -20.57 -44.01
CA LEU A 163 -27.85 -20.72 -45.00
C LEU A 163 -29.25 -20.48 -44.37
N ARG A 164 -30.32 -20.45 -45.20
CA ARG A 164 -31.66 -19.90 -44.89
C ARG A 164 -32.81 -20.92 -45.07
N HIS A 165 -34.05 -20.47 -44.78
CA HIS A 165 -35.38 -20.95 -45.24
C HIS A 165 -36.15 -21.99 -44.38
N ASN A 166 -37.50 -22.01 -44.30
CA ASN A 166 -38.55 -20.97 -44.49
C ASN A 166 -39.96 -21.40 -43.98
N THR A 167 -40.82 -20.44 -43.57
CA THR A 167 -42.33 -20.40 -43.61
C THR A 167 -43.25 -21.58 -43.20
N SER A 168 -44.13 -21.35 -42.20
CA SER A 168 -45.64 -21.41 -42.27
C SER A 168 -46.27 -21.21 -40.86
N ARG A 169 -47.02 -20.12 -40.51
CA ARG A 169 -48.46 -19.77 -40.72
C ARG A 169 -49.44 -20.80 -40.07
N ALA A 170 -50.52 -20.49 -39.33
CA ALA A 170 -51.35 -19.27 -39.06
C ALA A 170 -51.91 -19.28 -37.59
N GLY A 171 -52.82 -18.42 -37.09
CA GLY A 171 -53.57 -17.24 -37.60
C GLY A 171 -54.91 -16.99 -36.85
N ASP A 172 -55.42 -15.74 -36.88
CA ASP A 172 -56.79 -15.23 -36.53
C ASP A 172 -57.25 -15.37 -35.04
N ASP A 173 -57.90 -14.42 -34.33
CA ASP A 173 -58.97 -13.43 -34.62
C ASP A 173 -58.77 -12.03 -33.94
N ASP A 174 -59.47 -10.98 -34.43
CA ASP A 174 -59.70 -9.63 -33.83
C ASP A 174 -60.96 -8.99 -34.45
N PRO A 175 -61.75 -8.11 -33.75
CA PRO A 175 -61.75 -6.69 -34.15
C PRO A 175 -62.15 -5.64 -33.08
N ALA A 176 -61.59 -4.41 -33.16
CA ALA A 176 -62.31 -3.20 -33.67
C ALA A 176 -61.71 -1.80 -33.32
N THR A 177 -61.14 -1.10 -34.32
CA THR A 177 -61.27 0.35 -34.69
C THR A 177 -61.28 1.49 -33.61
N ALA A 178 -60.65 2.67 -33.78
CA ALA A 178 -60.22 3.39 -35.00
C ALA A 178 -59.18 4.55 -34.77
N THR A 179 -58.37 4.86 -35.82
CA THR A 179 -57.96 6.20 -36.40
C THR A 179 -57.84 7.50 -35.54
N SER A 180 -56.95 8.49 -35.80
CA SER A 180 -55.87 8.70 -36.81
C SER A 180 -55.07 10.05 -36.66
N SER A 181 -53.73 9.98 -36.81
CA SER A 181 -52.78 10.86 -37.58
C SER A 181 -52.85 12.42 -37.73
N VAL A 182 -51.69 13.08 -37.48
CA VAL A 182 -50.96 14.10 -38.33
C VAL A 182 -51.23 15.64 -38.25
N ASP A 183 -50.18 16.40 -37.86
CA ASP A 183 -49.81 17.84 -38.12
C ASP A 183 -50.77 19.01 -37.72
N PRO A 184 -50.38 20.33 -37.77
CA PRO A 184 -49.05 20.98 -37.95
C PRO A 184 -48.75 22.16 -36.96
N SER A 185 -47.69 22.94 -37.23
CA SER A 185 -47.42 24.32 -36.71
C SER A 185 -48.06 25.42 -37.63
N PRO A 186 -47.90 26.78 -37.49
CA PRO A 186 -47.17 27.61 -36.52
C PRO A 186 -47.91 28.93 -36.07
N THR A 187 -47.16 29.94 -35.56
CA THR A 187 -47.56 31.34 -35.19
C THR A 187 -48.35 31.50 -33.88
N SER A 188 -48.32 32.62 -33.13
CA SER A 188 -47.71 33.97 -33.26
C SER A 188 -47.11 34.42 -31.89
N THR A 189 -46.65 35.65 -31.55
CA THR A 189 -46.70 37.00 -32.14
C THR A 189 -45.35 37.76 -31.90
N ALA A 190 -45.34 39.01 -31.37
CA ALA A 190 -44.15 39.87 -31.20
C ALA A 190 -44.39 41.03 -30.20
N GLY A 191 -43.32 41.68 -29.71
CA GLY A 191 -43.33 42.91 -28.87
C GLY A 191 -41.93 43.54 -28.74
N ARG A 192 -41.80 44.86 -28.55
CA ARG A 192 -40.49 45.58 -28.61
C ARG A 192 -40.39 46.78 -27.65
N HIS A 193 -39.14 47.25 -27.46
CA HIS A 193 -38.68 48.54 -26.92
C HIS A 193 -38.66 48.70 -25.37
N ALA A 194 -37.88 49.62 -24.75
CA ALA A 194 -36.45 50.00 -24.86
C ALA A 194 -36.21 51.38 -24.21
N ALA A 195 -35.29 51.53 -23.23
CA ALA A 195 -34.69 52.81 -22.81
C ALA A 195 -33.52 52.65 -21.81
N ARG A 196 -32.62 53.65 -21.75
CA ARG A 196 -31.44 53.82 -20.85
C ARG A 196 -30.88 55.26 -21.05
N PRO A 197 -29.96 55.83 -20.24
CA PRO A 197 -29.79 55.93 -18.77
C PRO A 197 -30.29 57.33 -18.27
N PRO A 198 -29.81 57.98 -17.17
CA PRO A 198 -28.41 58.48 -16.99
C PRO A 198 -27.77 58.40 -15.56
N LYS A 199 -26.42 58.36 -15.51
CA LYS A 199 -25.44 59.08 -14.62
C LYS A 199 -25.66 59.15 -13.08
N ASP A 200 -24.67 59.22 -12.17
CA ASP A 200 -23.17 59.25 -12.04
C ASP A 200 -22.90 59.05 -10.49
N THR A 201 -21.72 58.85 -9.83
CA THR A 201 -20.33 58.36 -10.03
C THR A 201 -19.64 58.37 -8.60
N ILE A 202 -18.34 58.04 -8.43
CA ILE A 202 -17.47 58.14 -7.20
C ILE A 202 -17.53 56.91 -6.24
N SER A 203 -16.44 56.25 -5.79
CA SER A 203 -15.01 56.26 -6.23
C SER A 203 -14.19 55.03 -5.74
N HIS A 204 -13.02 54.87 -6.38
CA HIS A 204 -11.80 54.03 -6.16
C HIS A 204 -11.31 53.82 -4.69
N THR A 205 -10.45 52.84 -4.34
CA THR A 205 -9.12 52.48 -4.95
C THR A 205 -8.75 50.99 -5.08
N ASP A 206 -7.66 50.76 -5.84
CA ASP A 206 -7.12 49.54 -6.49
C ASP A 206 -5.71 49.19 -5.88
N PRO A 207 -4.77 48.35 -6.41
CA PRO A 207 -4.61 47.85 -7.80
C PRO A 207 -4.12 46.39 -8.08
N SER A 208 -4.45 45.90 -9.29
CA SER A 208 -3.64 45.05 -10.22
C SER A 208 -3.30 43.58 -9.85
N GLY A 209 -3.19 42.65 -10.83
CA GLY A 209 -3.45 42.75 -12.27
C GLY A 209 -3.04 41.49 -13.08
N ASP A 210 -3.55 41.37 -14.32
CA ASP A 210 -3.35 40.28 -15.30
C ASP A 210 -3.09 40.91 -16.70
N PRO A 211 -2.24 40.33 -17.60
CA PRO A 211 -2.78 39.47 -18.68
C PRO A 211 -1.83 38.37 -19.23
N THR A 212 -2.33 37.60 -20.21
CA THR A 212 -1.81 36.30 -20.69
C THR A 212 -1.00 36.32 -22.02
N THR A 213 -0.33 35.18 -22.30
CA THR A 213 0.20 34.68 -23.60
C THR A 213 1.50 35.25 -24.21
N GLY A 214 2.30 34.38 -24.87
CA GLY A 214 3.32 34.77 -25.86
C GLY A 214 4.62 33.91 -25.90
N THR A 215 4.75 32.98 -26.85
CA THR A 215 5.90 32.06 -26.99
C THR A 215 7.00 32.55 -27.95
N ALA A 216 8.29 32.45 -27.60
CA ALA A 216 9.43 32.42 -28.54
C ALA A 216 10.73 31.89 -27.87
N ALA A 217 11.68 31.36 -28.65
CA ALA A 217 12.88 30.67 -28.14
C ALA A 217 14.22 31.16 -28.73
N VAL A 218 15.31 30.96 -27.99
CA VAL A 218 16.73 31.10 -28.41
C VAL A 218 17.52 30.00 -27.69
N VAL A 219 17.81 28.84 -28.29
CA VAL A 219 18.88 28.56 -29.29
C VAL A 219 20.29 28.88 -28.78
N ASN A 220 21.08 27.84 -28.54
CA ASN A 220 22.55 27.87 -28.62
C ASN A 220 23.05 26.55 -29.22
N THR A 221 24.19 26.61 -29.93
CA THR A 221 24.67 25.54 -30.83
C THR A 221 26.19 25.31 -30.67
N PRO A 222 26.77 24.21 -31.19
CA PRO A 222 27.83 23.48 -30.47
C PRO A 222 29.26 23.90 -30.81
N GLY A 223 30.19 23.50 -29.93
CA GLY A 223 31.62 23.36 -30.24
C GLY A 223 32.06 21.89 -30.14
N GLY A 224 32.82 21.40 -31.12
CA GLY A 224 33.30 20.01 -31.15
C GLY A 224 34.71 19.86 -31.75
N GLN A 225 35.46 18.87 -31.24
CA GLN A 225 36.78 18.37 -31.65
C GLN A 225 37.19 17.29 -30.60
N THR A 226 37.88 16.16 -30.86
CA THR A 226 38.29 15.46 -32.11
C THR A 226 38.66 14.00 -31.79
N ASN A 227 38.74 13.12 -32.80
CA ASN A 227 39.06 11.67 -32.66
C ASN A 227 40.55 11.36 -32.33
N SER A 228 40.82 10.21 -31.69
CA SER A 228 42.09 9.44 -31.86
C SER A 228 42.07 7.98 -31.28
N THR A 229 41.87 7.00 -32.15
CA THR A 229 42.45 5.62 -32.21
C THR A 229 43.20 4.96 -31.02
N THR A 230 42.69 3.80 -30.55
CA THR A 230 43.28 2.41 -30.51
C THR A 230 44.79 2.13 -30.24
N PRO A 231 45.25 0.86 -29.99
CA PRO A 231 44.75 -0.22 -29.10
C PRO A 231 45.90 -0.87 -28.25
N ARG A 232 45.60 -1.88 -27.40
CA ARG A 232 46.53 -3.02 -27.14
C ARG A 232 45.84 -4.27 -26.53
N ASN A 233 46.58 -5.38 -26.45
CA ASN A 233 46.09 -6.76 -26.40
C ASN A 233 47.11 -7.67 -25.64
N ILE A 234 46.77 -8.97 -25.40
CA ILE A 234 47.58 -10.05 -24.75
C ILE A 234 47.66 -9.86 -23.21
N GLY A 235 47.59 -10.87 -22.32
CA GLY A 235 47.40 -12.35 -22.32
C GLY A 235 47.77 -12.85 -20.89
N ALA A 236 47.76 -14.10 -20.42
CA ALA A 236 47.28 -15.44 -20.78
C ALA A 236 47.86 -16.42 -19.68
N ALA A 237 47.27 -17.63 -19.52
CA ALA A 237 47.85 -18.86 -18.88
C ALA A 237 47.97 -19.04 -17.33
N GLY A 238 47.85 -20.31 -16.90
CA GLY A 238 48.16 -20.86 -15.55
C GLY A 238 46.95 -21.03 -14.61
N SER A 239 46.25 -22.17 -14.42
CA SER A 239 46.50 -23.63 -14.45
C SER A 239 47.01 -24.28 -13.14
N SER A 240 46.36 -25.40 -12.75
CA SER A 240 46.86 -26.55 -11.94
C SER A 240 47.19 -26.35 -10.42
N THR A 241 47.00 -27.31 -9.49
CA THR A 241 46.32 -28.65 -9.46
C THR A 241 46.14 -29.20 -8.01
N ILE A 242 45.00 -29.85 -7.72
CA ILE A 242 44.76 -31.18 -7.06
C ILE A 242 45.45 -31.56 -5.69
N ALA A 243 44.72 -32.36 -4.88
CA ALA A 243 45.16 -33.35 -3.84
C ALA A 243 45.05 -32.96 -2.34
N THR A 244 44.73 -33.85 -1.37
CA THR A 244 43.92 -35.11 -1.30
C THR A 244 43.76 -35.59 0.17
N GLN A 245 42.59 -36.16 0.53
CA GLN A 245 42.32 -37.15 1.62
C GLN A 245 42.68 -36.76 3.10
N GLY A 246 42.06 -37.34 4.16
CA GLY A 246 40.88 -38.24 4.27
C GLY A 246 40.76 -38.89 5.68
N SER A 247 39.56 -39.41 6.02
CA SER A 247 39.20 -40.48 7.01
C SER A 247 39.77 -40.50 8.47
N ALA A 248 39.11 -41.06 9.51
CA ALA A 248 37.72 -41.46 9.81
C ALA A 248 37.64 -41.92 11.32
N ASP A 249 36.41 -42.01 11.89
CA ASP A 249 36.02 -42.80 13.09
C ASP A 249 36.66 -42.46 14.49
N MET A 250 36.11 -42.78 15.68
CA MET A 250 34.85 -43.45 16.08
C MET A 250 34.42 -43.09 17.55
N ARG A 251 33.12 -43.29 17.86
CA ARG A 251 32.50 -43.57 19.20
C ARG A 251 32.35 -42.44 20.27
N ALA A 252 31.31 -42.63 21.10
CA ALA A 252 30.79 -41.79 22.20
C ALA A 252 31.07 -42.49 23.58
N PRO A 253 30.56 -42.08 24.79
CA PRO A 253 29.42 -41.18 25.10
C PRO A 253 29.54 -40.26 26.37
N LEU A 254 28.38 -39.71 26.79
CA LEU A 254 27.95 -39.24 28.14
C LEU A 254 28.04 -37.75 28.57
N THR A 255 26.92 -37.32 29.18
CA THR A 255 26.68 -36.25 30.18
C THR A 255 26.83 -34.76 29.82
N THR A 256 25.74 -34.02 30.12
CA THR A 256 25.60 -32.55 30.18
C THR A 256 26.34 -31.92 31.37
N PRO A 257 26.76 -30.64 31.31
CA PRO A 257 25.94 -29.61 31.98
C PRO A 257 25.94 -28.20 31.36
N ALA A 258 24.99 -27.37 31.84
CA ALA A 258 25.01 -25.89 31.91
C ALA A 258 25.23 -25.06 30.62
N THR A 259 24.14 -24.51 30.08
CA THR A 259 24.16 -23.46 29.05
C THR A 259 24.57 -22.11 29.62
N VAL A 260 25.68 -21.53 29.13
CA VAL A 260 26.03 -20.11 29.32
C VAL A 260 25.80 -19.39 27.99
N GLY A 261 24.69 -18.65 27.89
CA GLY A 261 24.35 -17.89 26.68
C GLY A 261 25.28 -16.69 26.49
N GLY A 262 25.84 -16.51 25.30
CA GLY A 262 26.88 -15.51 25.06
C GLY A 262 27.07 -15.06 23.61
N ARG A 263 26.23 -14.10 23.17
CA ARG A 263 26.47 -13.13 22.07
C ARG A 263 26.82 -13.67 20.67
N LEU A 264 25.85 -13.58 19.75
CA LEU A 264 26.10 -12.94 18.43
C LEU A 264 24.81 -12.45 17.73
N VAL A 265 24.21 -11.36 18.20
CA VAL A 265 23.22 -10.57 17.45
C VAL A 265 23.57 -9.09 17.60
N ALA A 266 23.80 -8.39 16.48
CA ALA A 266 24.17 -6.97 16.45
C ALA A 266 24.03 -6.36 15.04
N ALA A 267 22.84 -6.45 14.41
CA ALA A 267 22.60 -5.89 13.07
C ALA A 267 21.12 -5.58 12.71
N THR A 268 20.29 -5.12 13.66
CA THR A 268 18.96 -4.55 13.36
C THR A 268 18.53 -3.62 14.51
N ASN A 269 18.53 -2.30 14.26
CA ASN A 269 17.90 -1.31 15.15
C ASN A 269 16.73 -0.67 14.39
N VAL A 270 15.53 -1.23 14.59
CA VAL A 270 14.25 -0.57 14.29
C VAL A 270 13.50 -0.45 15.61
N VAL A 271 12.69 0.60 15.78
CA VAL A 271 12.19 1.02 17.10
C VAL A 271 11.00 0.17 17.56
N SER A 272 11.23 -0.71 18.53
CA SER A 272 10.16 -1.39 19.29
C SER A 272 9.84 -0.61 20.57
N TYR A 273 8.56 -0.33 20.80
CA TYR A 273 8.05 0.26 22.05
C TYR A 273 7.59 -0.84 23.02
N PRO A 274 7.94 -0.78 24.32
CA PRO A 274 7.38 -1.67 25.33
C PRO A 274 6.14 -1.05 25.99
N ILE A 275 4.94 -1.54 25.67
CA ILE A 275 3.73 -1.27 26.46
C ILE A 275 3.70 -2.25 27.63
N ALA A 276 3.73 -1.72 28.86
CA ALA A 276 3.79 -2.53 30.08
C ALA A 276 2.39 -2.94 30.55
N ALA A 277 1.93 -4.12 30.15
CA ALA A 277 0.71 -4.72 30.71
C ALA A 277 0.89 -5.03 32.21
N ASN A 278 0.08 -4.42 33.07
CA ASN A 278 0.08 -4.65 34.52
C ASN A 278 -1.35 -4.70 35.06
N THR A 279 -1.81 -5.89 35.45
CA THR A 279 -3.17 -6.13 35.95
C THR A 279 -3.23 -6.00 37.47
N SER A 280 -3.94 -5.01 38.00
CA SER A 280 -4.24 -4.88 39.44
C SER A 280 -5.44 -3.97 39.69
N ALA A 281 -6.43 -4.45 40.44
CA ALA A 281 -7.63 -3.68 40.79
C ALA A 281 -7.81 -3.59 42.32
N PRO A 282 -8.00 -2.38 42.87
CA PRO A 282 -8.57 -2.15 44.20
C PRO A 282 -9.84 -1.27 44.18
N SER A 283 -10.54 -1.20 45.31
CA SER A 283 -11.92 -0.69 45.44
C SER A 283 -12.07 0.74 45.98
N ALA A 284 -13.24 1.36 45.73
CA ALA A 284 -13.62 2.75 46.04
C ALA A 284 -13.77 3.11 47.54
N PRO A 285 -13.86 4.42 47.86
CA PRO A 285 -15.03 4.89 48.63
C PRO A 285 -15.60 6.30 48.31
N ALA A 286 -16.94 6.37 48.25
CA ALA A 286 -17.89 7.38 48.78
C ALA A 286 -17.67 8.92 48.76
N ASP A 287 -18.70 9.59 48.23
CA ASP A 287 -19.39 10.83 48.67
C ASP A 287 -18.77 12.24 48.52
N ALA A 288 -19.63 13.17 48.03
CA ALA A 288 -19.43 14.63 47.89
C ALA A 288 -20.29 15.41 48.93
N PRO A 289 -20.47 16.77 48.92
CA PRO A 289 -21.24 17.46 47.85
C PRO A 289 -20.99 18.98 47.57
N SER A 290 -21.35 19.39 46.34
CA SER A 290 -22.02 20.66 45.93
C SER A 290 -21.58 22.06 46.40
N ALA A 291 -21.35 22.97 45.43
CA ALA A 291 -21.73 24.39 45.47
C ALA A 291 -21.96 24.93 44.03
N ASP A 292 -22.83 25.93 43.84
CA ASP A 292 -23.40 26.37 42.55
C ASP A 292 -23.91 27.83 42.68
N PRO A 293 -24.31 28.57 41.62
CA PRO A 293 -23.57 29.08 40.44
C PRO A 293 -23.46 30.63 40.41
N LEU A 294 -22.90 31.24 39.33
CA LEU A 294 -23.59 32.27 38.48
C LEU A 294 -22.67 33.07 37.50
N SER A 295 -22.99 32.97 36.20
CA SER A 295 -23.05 34.05 35.17
C SER A 295 -21.85 34.95 34.80
N ALA A 296 -21.31 34.74 33.59
CA ALA A 296 -21.10 35.80 32.56
C ALA A 296 -20.91 35.16 31.15
N SER A 297 -21.29 35.84 30.06
CA SER A 297 -21.29 35.25 28.69
C SER A 297 -20.65 36.15 27.63
N ALA A 298 -19.80 35.60 26.74
CA ALA A 298 -19.47 36.20 25.44
C ALA A 298 -18.83 35.21 24.44
N ARG A 299 -19.52 35.00 23.29
CA ARG A 299 -19.10 34.32 22.03
C ARG A 299 -18.84 32.78 22.07
N PRO A 300 -19.24 32.05 20.99
CA PRO A 300 -18.87 30.65 20.78
C PRO A 300 -17.50 30.55 20.09
N GLY A 301 -16.71 29.49 20.28
CA GLY A 301 -16.96 28.34 21.16
C GLY A 301 -15.70 27.49 21.31
N SER A 302 -14.64 28.06 21.90
CA SER A 302 -13.38 27.36 22.18
C SER A 302 -13.13 27.37 23.69
N SER A 303 -13.20 26.19 24.30
CA SER A 303 -12.95 25.93 25.73
C SER A 303 -11.45 25.85 26.01
N THR A 304 -10.72 26.97 25.87
CA THR A 304 -9.31 27.04 26.26
C THR A 304 -9.17 27.17 27.78
N ILE A 305 -8.60 26.17 28.42
CA ILE A 305 -8.29 26.19 29.86
C ILE A 305 -6.77 26.21 30.06
N ALA A 306 -6.30 27.09 30.93
CA ALA A 306 -4.89 27.21 31.30
C ALA A 306 -4.66 26.61 32.70
N ALA A 307 -3.71 25.68 32.79
CA ALA A 307 -3.31 25.05 34.04
C ALA A 307 -2.46 26.00 34.92
N PRO A 308 -2.30 25.72 36.23
CA PRO A 308 -1.40 26.50 37.08
C PRO A 308 0.08 26.28 36.70
N THR A 309 0.85 27.37 36.57
CA THR A 309 2.27 27.32 36.19
C THR A 309 3.15 26.66 37.24
N ALA A 310 3.86 25.60 36.85
CA ALA A 310 5.05 25.10 37.55
C ALA A 310 6.31 25.83 37.04
N SER A 311 7.17 26.28 37.96
CA SER A 311 8.41 27.02 37.64
C SER A 311 9.65 26.19 37.99
N GLY A 312 9.97 25.23 37.12
CA GLY A 312 11.10 24.30 37.22
C GLY A 312 12.47 24.92 36.86
N GLY A 313 12.84 26.03 37.50
CA GLY A 313 14.14 26.68 37.29
C GLY A 313 14.23 27.43 35.95
N ALA A 314 14.92 26.86 34.97
CA ALA A 314 15.13 27.51 33.66
C ALA A 314 13.92 27.35 32.72
N LEU A 315 13.19 26.25 32.87
CA LEU A 315 12.00 25.92 32.10
C LEU A 315 10.73 26.29 32.88
N THR A 316 9.72 26.73 32.12
CA THR A 316 8.35 26.93 32.59
C THR A 316 7.40 26.21 31.65
N VAL A 317 6.34 25.61 32.18
CA VAL A 317 5.36 24.82 31.43
C VAL A 317 3.97 25.28 31.84
N ASN A 318 3.09 25.45 30.85
CA ASN A 318 1.74 25.96 31.04
C ASN A 318 0.82 25.29 30.01
N PRO A 319 0.36 24.05 30.26
CA PRO A 319 -0.40 23.32 29.28
C PRO A 319 -1.77 23.96 29.06
N VAL A 320 -2.17 23.99 27.79
CA VAL A 320 -3.48 24.44 27.33
C VAL A 320 -4.14 23.30 26.57
N VAL A 321 -5.41 23.05 26.85
CA VAL A 321 -6.22 22.00 26.22
C VAL A 321 -7.50 22.62 25.66
N ALA A 322 -7.97 22.14 24.50
CA ALA A 322 -9.24 22.50 23.89
C ALA A 322 -9.75 21.39 22.95
N LEU A 323 -11.08 21.26 22.83
CA LEU A 323 -11.69 20.46 21.76
C LEU A 323 -11.62 21.27 20.46
N ILE A 324 -10.93 20.74 19.43
CA ILE A 324 -10.84 21.32 18.09
C ILE A 324 -11.29 20.26 17.09
N ASP A 325 -12.33 20.58 16.30
CA ASP A 325 -12.89 19.70 15.26
C ASP A 325 -13.26 18.28 15.75
N GLY A 326 -13.67 18.15 17.02
CA GLY A 326 -13.97 16.86 17.64
C GLY A 326 -12.75 16.08 18.13
N VAL A 327 -11.52 16.58 17.96
CA VAL A 327 -10.29 16.02 18.54
C VAL A 327 -9.91 16.82 19.78
N ILE A 328 -9.54 16.16 20.88
CA ILE A 328 -8.96 16.87 22.03
C ILE A 328 -7.52 17.20 21.69
N THR A 329 -7.23 18.49 21.58
CA THR A 329 -5.92 19.02 21.20
C THR A 329 -5.36 19.87 22.32
N GLY A 330 -4.04 20.03 22.34
CA GLY A 330 -3.40 20.92 23.28
C GLY A 330 -1.95 21.20 22.95
N SER A 331 -1.29 21.88 23.88
CA SER A 331 0.14 22.09 23.87
C SER A 331 0.67 22.06 25.29
N ALA A 332 1.88 21.54 25.48
CA ALA A 332 2.60 21.67 26.75
C ALA A 332 2.87 23.14 27.10
N GLY A 333 2.88 24.05 26.12
CA GLY A 333 3.01 25.49 26.34
C GLY A 333 4.31 25.88 27.05
N ALA A 334 5.40 25.17 26.78
CA ALA A 334 6.66 25.33 27.49
C ALA A 334 7.53 26.45 26.93
N ALA A 335 8.28 27.11 27.82
CA ALA A 335 9.22 28.18 27.48
C ALA A 335 10.48 28.11 28.33
N ASP A 336 11.64 28.29 27.67
CA ASP A 336 12.96 28.41 28.31
C ASP A 336 13.36 29.88 28.49
N SER A 337 13.77 30.22 29.71
CA SER A 337 14.37 31.51 30.07
C SER A 337 15.71 31.82 29.40
N LYS A 338 16.45 30.81 28.92
CA LYS A 338 17.75 30.97 28.23
C LYS A 338 17.61 31.06 26.69
N GLY A 339 16.48 30.63 26.14
CA GLY A 339 16.19 30.64 24.70
C GLY A 339 16.78 29.47 23.89
N TYR A 340 17.05 28.32 24.51
CA TYR A 340 17.34 27.08 23.78
C TYR A 340 16.09 26.54 23.06
N PRO A 341 16.25 25.82 21.93
CA PRO A 341 15.17 25.02 21.37
C PRO A 341 14.73 23.94 22.36
N LEU A 342 13.45 23.58 22.34
CA LEU A 342 12.90 22.55 23.22
C LEU A 342 12.63 21.25 22.44
N SER A 343 12.77 20.13 23.14
CA SER A 343 12.39 18.79 22.70
C SER A 343 11.37 18.22 23.68
N TYR A 344 10.40 17.47 23.16
CA TYR A 344 9.27 16.95 23.93
C TYR A 344 9.20 15.42 23.80
N THR A 345 8.86 14.73 24.88
CA THR A 345 8.72 13.26 24.88
C THR A 345 7.68 12.82 25.90
N LEU A 346 6.81 11.89 25.51
CA LEU A 346 5.82 11.29 26.42
C LEU A 346 6.58 10.46 27.48
N ALA A 347 6.53 10.92 28.73
CA ALA A 347 7.22 10.35 29.88
C ALA A 347 6.34 9.38 30.68
N GLY A 348 5.03 9.50 30.56
CA GLY A 348 4.04 8.57 31.11
C GLY A 348 2.79 8.60 30.26
N SER A 349 2.26 7.42 29.92
CA SER A 349 1.04 7.24 29.14
C SER A 349 -0.21 7.73 29.89
N PRO A 350 -1.34 7.96 29.18
CA PRO A 350 -2.67 8.06 29.78
C PRO A 350 -2.94 6.94 30.79
N ASN A 351 -3.52 7.26 31.95
CA ASN A 351 -3.76 6.34 33.06
C ASN A 351 -5.22 5.85 33.17
N GLN A 352 -6.18 6.58 32.59
CA GLN A 352 -7.55 6.10 32.38
C GLN A 352 -7.71 5.40 31.01
N GLY A 353 -6.91 5.80 30.02
CA GLY A 353 -6.72 5.10 28.76
C GLY A 353 -6.84 5.98 27.52
N GLY A 354 -6.88 5.33 26.35
CA GLY A 354 -6.67 6.01 25.07
C GLY A 354 -5.18 6.24 24.80
N TYR A 355 -4.85 7.18 23.91
CA TYR A 355 -3.46 7.46 23.52
C TYR A 355 -3.22 8.96 23.27
N VAL A 356 -1.94 9.36 23.26
CA VAL A 356 -1.49 10.73 22.99
C VAL A 356 -0.52 10.74 21.83
N LEU A 357 -0.83 11.53 20.81
CA LEU A 357 0.10 11.89 19.74
C LEU A 357 0.80 13.18 20.15
N LEU A 358 2.14 13.16 20.25
CA LEU A 358 2.93 14.30 20.70
C LEU A 358 3.93 14.72 19.61
N ASP A 359 3.81 15.96 19.14
CA ASP A 359 4.85 16.59 18.35
C ASP A 359 6.06 16.86 19.24
N LYS A 360 7.12 16.09 19.00
CA LYS A 360 8.38 16.09 19.75
C LYS A 360 9.17 17.40 19.60
N THR A 361 8.75 18.32 18.72
CA THR A 361 9.42 19.58 18.40
C THR A 361 8.63 20.82 18.84
N THR A 362 7.30 20.83 18.73
CA THR A 362 6.47 21.96 19.18
C THR A 362 5.89 21.77 20.58
N GLY A 363 5.75 20.53 21.05
CA GLY A 363 5.05 20.21 22.29
C GLY A 363 3.54 20.26 22.16
N ASN A 364 3.02 20.46 20.94
CA ASN A 364 1.60 20.27 20.63
C ASN A 364 1.27 18.78 20.69
N PHE A 365 0.04 18.48 21.11
CA PHE A 365 -0.43 17.10 21.22
C PHE A 365 -1.90 16.96 20.87
N GLU A 366 -2.27 15.74 20.51
CA GLU A 366 -3.64 15.28 20.39
C GLU A 366 -3.85 14.14 21.38
N TYR A 367 -5.00 14.13 22.06
CA TYR A 367 -5.41 13.08 22.98
C TYR A 367 -6.70 12.44 22.48
N VAL A 368 -6.67 11.13 22.29
CA VAL A 368 -7.84 10.33 21.92
C VAL A 368 -8.21 9.48 23.13
N PRO A 369 -9.16 9.91 23.97
CA PRO A 369 -9.61 9.17 25.15
C PRO A 369 -10.28 7.85 24.79
N ASN A 370 -10.44 6.95 25.77
CA ASN A 370 -11.38 5.83 25.60
C ASN A 370 -12.84 6.29 25.80
N ALA A 371 -13.77 5.58 25.17
CA ALA A 371 -15.20 5.91 25.24
C ALA A 371 -15.77 5.86 26.67
N GLN A 372 -15.18 5.07 27.58
CA GLN A 372 -15.57 5.01 28.98
C GLN A 372 -15.28 6.35 29.69
N LEU A 373 -14.10 6.94 29.49
CA LEU A 373 -13.76 8.26 30.04
C LEU A 373 -14.66 9.36 29.45
N VAL A 374 -14.94 9.31 28.15
CA VAL A 374 -15.89 10.23 27.49
C VAL A 374 -17.28 10.11 28.10
N SER A 375 -17.80 8.89 28.27
CA SER A 375 -19.14 8.65 28.81
C SER A 375 -19.31 9.02 30.30
N SER A 376 -18.21 8.96 31.08
CA SER A 376 -18.20 9.31 32.50
C SER A 376 -17.81 10.77 32.78
N LYS A 377 -17.33 11.49 31.75
CA LYS A 377 -16.72 12.82 31.86
C LYS A 377 -15.63 12.90 32.94
N GLY A 378 -14.76 11.88 33.00
CA GLY A 378 -13.67 11.83 33.97
C GLY A 378 -12.46 12.69 33.59
N THR A 379 -11.45 12.69 34.45
CA THR A 379 -10.16 13.36 34.24
C THR A 379 -9.08 12.36 33.86
N GLU A 380 -8.33 12.61 32.79
CA GLU A 380 -7.09 11.89 32.45
C GLU A 380 -5.85 12.67 32.96
N GLN A 381 -4.76 11.95 33.26
CA GLN A 381 -3.42 12.52 33.37
C GLN A 381 -2.38 11.68 32.62
N PHE A 382 -1.56 12.35 31.82
CA PHE A 382 -0.35 11.79 31.20
C PHE A 382 0.82 12.75 31.43
N SER A 383 2.06 12.30 31.27
CA SER A 383 3.25 13.11 31.61
C SER A 383 4.11 13.41 30.38
N VAL A 384 4.54 14.65 30.22
CA VAL A 384 5.45 15.09 29.15
C VAL A 384 6.78 15.55 29.75
N LEU A 385 7.88 14.95 29.29
CA LEU A 385 9.23 15.45 29.48
C LEU A 385 9.49 16.57 28.46
N VAL A 386 9.85 17.74 28.95
CA VAL A 386 10.37 18.88 28.17
C VAL A 386 11.86 19.00 28.47
N SER A 387 12.71 19.07 27.44
CA SER A 387 14.16 19.24 27.59
C SER A 387 14.74 20.33 26.68
N GLU A 388 15.71 21.08 27.20
CA GLU A 388 16.56 21.97 26.40
C GLU A 388 17.36 21.16 25.38
N THR A 389 17.43 21.62 24.13
CA THR A 389 18.26 21.00 23.08
C THR A 389 19.58 21.78 22.97
N THR A 390 20.66 21.20 23.47
CA THR A 390 21.97 21.87 23.48
C THR A 390 22.77 21.63 22.18
N PRO A 391 23.89 22.35 21.99
CA PRO A 391 24.87 22.01 20.95
C PRO A 391 25.49 20.61 21.07
N PHE A 392 25.50 20.00 22.26
CA PHE A 392 25.97 18.62 22.46
C PHE A 392 24.94 17.61 21.92
N ASP A 393 23.67 17.80 22.24
CA ASP A 393 22.57 16.92 21.78
C ASP A 393 22.41 17.03 20.26
N THR A 394 22.55 18.26 19.73
CA THR A 394 22.62 18.52 18.30
C THR A 394 23.78 17.77 17.64
N ALA A 395 24.96 17.73 18.27
CA ALA A 395 26.11 16.98 17.75
C ALA A 395 25.94 15.45 17.88
N LEU A 396 25.27 14.98 18.92
CA LEU A 396 24.95 13.57 19.15
C LEU A 396 23.94 13.05 18.10
N ALA A 397 22.93 13.85 17.77
CA ALA A 397 21.93 13.57 16.72
C ALA A 397 22.55 13.43 15.32
N GLN A 398 23.70 14.06 15.06
CA GLN A 398 24.41 13.98 13.78
C GLN A 398 25.30 12.71 13.64
N LEU A 399 25.38 11.86 14.66
CA LEU A 399 26.15 10.60 14.59
C LEU A 399 25.32 9.48 13.93
N PRO A 400 25.84 8.78 12.90
CA PRO A 400 25.15 7.61 12.33
C PRO A 400 24.84 6.53 13.37
N VAL A 401 23.63 5.95 13.31
CA VAL A 401 23.09 4.90 14.20
C VAL A 401 22.86 5.33 15.67
N VAL A 402 23.72 6.18 16.23
CA VAL A 402 23.57 6.71 17.60
C VAL A 402 22.56 7.87 17.63
N GLY A 403 22.59 8.75 16.63
CA GLY A 403 21.73 9.94 16.57
C GLY A 403 20.24 9.62 16.47
N SER A 404 19.88 8.53 15.80
CA SER A 404 18.50 8.00 15.75
C SER A 404 17.97 7.49 17.10
N LEU A 405 18.88 7.16 18.03
CA LEU A 405 18.54 6.77 19.41
C LEU A 405 18.76 7.92 20.42
N ALA A 406 19.35 9.05 19.98
CA ALA A 406 19.74 10.12 20.88
C ALA A 406 18.56 10.72 21.68
N PRO A 407 17.37 11.00 21.10
CA PRO A 407 16.25 11.52 21.90
C PRO A 407 15.80 10.57 23.00
N GLN A 408 15.75 9.26 22.71
CA GLN A 408 15.36 8.22 23.67
C GLN A 408 16.40 8.06 24.78
N LEU A 409 17.70 8.07 24.42
CA LEU A 409 18.81 7.98 25.37
C LEU A 409 18.90 9.23 26.26
N LEU A 410 18.71 10.43 25.69
CA LEU A 410 18.70 11.68 26.43
C LEU A 410 17.50 11.75 27.37
N ALA A 411 16.30 11.39 26.91
CA ALA A 411 15.11 11.31 27.77
C ALA A 411 15.32 10.37 28.96
N ALA A 412 15.90 9.19 28.73
CA ALA A 412 16.26 8.25 29.79
C ALA A 412 17.34 8.82 30.74
N LEU A 413 18.32 9.59 30.24
CA LEU A 413 19.34 10.25 31.07
C LEU A 413 18.76 11.38 31.93
N HIS A 414 17.82 12.17 31.40
CA HIS A 414 17.11 13.20 32.17
C HIS A 414 16.21 12.59 33.26
N GLN A 415 15.60 11.43 33.00
CA GLN A 415 14.74 10.73 33.96
C GLN A 415 15.51 9.99 35.08
N LEU A 416 16.84 9.87 35.00
CA LEU A 416 17.66 9.25 36.05
C LEU A 416 18.02 10.26 37.16
N PRO A 417 17.54 10.08 38.41
CA PRO A 417 17.83 11.00 39.51
C PRO A 417 19.33 11.16 39.77
N MET A 418 19.77 12.38 40.12
CA MET A 418 21.19 12.77 40.27
C MET A 418 22.02 12.74 38.97
N VAL A 419 21.73 11.85 38.04
CA VAL A 419 22.43 11.74 36.75
C VAL A 419 22.00 12.85 35.81
N GLY A 420 20.69 13.10 35.67
CA GLY A 420 20.16 14.25 34.92
C GLY A 420 20.68 15.58 35.46
N ASP A 421 20.68 15.76 36.79
CA ASP A 421 21.20 16.96 37.46
C ASP A 421 22.70 17.19 37.18
N LEU A 422 23.50 16.12 37.27
CA LEU A 422 24.94 16.16 37.00
C LEU A 422 25.27 16.41 35.53
N LEU A 423 24.44 15.91 34.61
CA LEU A 423 24.60 16.09 33.17
C LEU A 423 23.95 17.36 32.63
N THR A 424 23.12 18.07 33.40
CA THR A 424 22.43 19.31 32.99
C THR A 424 23.35 20.37 32.34
N PRO A 425 24.62 20.58 32.78
CA PRO A 425 25.55 21.49 32.09
C PRO A 425 26.01 21.03 30.69
N LEU A 426 25.69 19.80 30.28
CA LEU A 426 26.07 19.16 29.02
C LEU A 426 24.86 18.86 28.13
N ILE A 427 23.78 18.29 28.68
CA ILE A 427 22.55 17.88 27.97
C ILE A 427 21.37 18.84 28.20
N GLY A 428 21.60 19.97 28.89
CA GLY A 428 20.56 20.97 29.16
C GLY A 428 19.67 20.63 30.34
N ALA A 429 18.84 21.59 30.76
CA ALA A 429 17.81 21.35 31.77
C ALA A 429 16.62 20.59 31.17
N ALA A 430 15.92 19.82 31.99
CA ALA A 430 14.67 19.17 31.62
C ALA A 430 13.71 19.14 32.80
N VAL A 431 12.41 19.07 32.51
CA VAL A 431 11.33 18.95 33.49
C VAL A 431 10.28 17.97 32.98
N THR A 432 9.72 17.14 33.85
CA THR A 432 8.59 16.25 33.51
C THR A 432 7.35 16.79 34.19
N GLU A 433 6.36 17.18 33.40
CA GLU A 433 5.13 17.81 33.91
C GLU A 433 3.91 16.94 33.59
N PRO A 434 2.98 16.74 34.55
CA PRO A 434 1.73 16.05 34.32
C PRO A 434 0.73 16.99 33.62
N ILE A 435 0.27 16.58 32.44
CA ILE A 435 -0.82 17.22 31.72
C ILE A 435 -2.12 16.55 32.14
N SER A 436 -3.01 17.32 32.76
CA SER A 436 -4.36 16.87 33.11
C SER A 436 -5.35 17.29 32.03
N VAL A 437 -6.21 16.37 31.59
CA VAL A 437 -7.32 16.63 30.68
C VAL A 437 -8.61 16.28 31.40
N ASP A 438 -9.38 17.28 31.78
CA ASP A 438 -10.73 17.05 32.32
C ASP A 438 -11.76 17.06 31.18
N ILE A 439 -12.44 15.93 30.98
CA ILE A 439 -13.43 15.80 29.90
C ILE A 439 -14.68 16.64 30.17
N ALA A 440 -15.08 16.83 31.44
CA ALA A 440 -16.27 17.63 31.76
C ALA A 440 -16.08 19.12 31.41
N ASP A 441 -14.86 19.61 31.55
CA ASP A 441 -14.49 21.00 31.27
C ASP A 441 -14.11 21.24 29.79
N VAL A 442 -13.44 20.28 29.14
CA VAL A 442 -12.95 20.42 27.75
C VAL A 442 -14.03 20.10 26.71
N VAL A 443 -14.87 19.09 26.96
CA VAL A 443 -15.85 18.55 26.00
C VAL A 443 -17.27 19.04 26.33
N PRO A 444 -17.91 19.85 25.48
CA PRO A 444 -19.30 20.27 25.69
C PRO A 444 -20.29 19.10 25.62
N ASP A 445 -21.39 19.19 26.38
CA ASP A 445 -22.44 18.18 26.43
C ASP A 445 -22.98 17.77 25.06
N GLY A 446 -22.79 16.49 24.72
CA GLY A 446 -23.24 15.90 23.45
C GLY A 446 -22.39 16.26 22.23
N ALA A 447 -21.25 16.95 22.39
CA ALA A 447 -20.32 17.19 21.30
C ALA A 447 -19.71 15.86 20.79
N PRO A 448 -19.58 15.66 19.47
CA PRO A 448 -18.82 14.56 18.90
C PRO A 448 -17.35 14.61 19.31
N VAL A 449 -16.78 13.48 19.74
CA VAL A 449 -15.37 13.38 20.17
C VAL A 449 -14.69 12.13 19.63
N ALA A 450 -13.48 12.31 19.10
CA ALA A 450 -12.55 11.26 18.71
C ALA A 450 -12.17 10.40 19.92
N ARG A 451 -12.39 9.08 19.82
CA ARG A 451 -12.26 8.16 20.96
C ARG A 451 -11.91 6.74 20.56
N THR A 452 -11.20 6.02 21.43
CA THR A 452 -11.03 4.57 21.30
C THR A 452 -12.29 3.84 21.79
N ILE A 453 -12.67 2.78 21.10
CA ILE A 453 -13.81 1.91 21.40
C ILE A 453 -13.31 0.47 21.47
N THR A 454 -13.76 -0.28 22.49
CA THR A 454 -13.48 -1.72 22.59
C THR A 454 -14.69 -2.48 22.07
N VAL A 455 -14.53 -3.15 20.94
CA VAL A 455 -15.58 -3.97 20.32
C VAL A 455 -15.44 -5.39 20.86
N THR A 456 -16.55 -5.99 21.32
CA THR A 456 -16.58 -7.41 21.71
C THR A 456 -17.11 -8.22 20.54
N SER A 457 -16.25 -9.04 19.94
CA SER A 457 -16.59 -9.89 18.81
C SER A 457 -17.39 -11.14 19.22
N PHE A 458 -17.85 -11.88 18.21
CA PHE A 458 -18.77 -13.03 18.33
C PHE A 458 -18.27 -14.18 19.23
N ASP A 459 -16.96 -14.31 19.42
CA ASP A 459 -16.31 -15.31 20.28
C ASP A 459 -15.87 -14.74 21.65
N GLY A 460 -16.17 -13.48 21.93
CA GLY A 460 -15.71 -12.75 23.10
C GLY A 460 -14.33 -12.11 22.95
N THR A 461 -13.69 -12.19 21.78
CA THR A 461 -12.46 -11.46 21.49
C THR A 461 -12.69 -9.96 21.54
N THR A 462 -11.85 -9.23 22.27
CA THR A 462 -11.84 -7.77 22.26
C THR A 462 -11.03 -7.25 21.07
N ILE A 463 -11.66 -6.48 20.20
CA ILE A 463 -11.02 -5.76 19.09
C ILE A 463 -10.83 -4.30 19.52
N ASN A 464 -9.60 -3.79 19.38
CA ASN A 464 -9.27 -2.40 19.62
C ASN A 464 -9.60 -1.58 18.36
N ALA A 465 -10.53 -0.64 18.47
CA ALA A 465 -10.95 0.22 17.38
C ALA A 465 -11.02 1.68 17.80
N HIS A 466 -11.05 2.59 16.83
CA HIS A 466 -11.08 4.02 17.04
C HIS A 466 -12.22 4.62 16.22
N PHE A 467 -12.86 5.65 16.77
CA PHE A 467 -13.94 6.39 16.13
C PHE A 467 -13.56 7.87 16.09
N TYR A 468 -13.53 8.44 14.88
CA TYR A 468 -13.24 9.86 14.65
C TYR A 468 -14.48 10.52 14.04
N PRO A 469 -15.02 11.59 14.66
CA PRO A 469 -16.19 12.26 14.11
C PRO A 469 -15.84 13.04 12.84
N ALA A 470 -16.84 13.20 11.95
CA ALA A 470 -16.76 14.08 10.80
C ALA A 470 -16.37 15.50 11.19
N SER A 471 -15.55 16.16 10.36
CA SER A 471 -15.13 17.54 10.62
C SER A 471 -16.32 18.48 10.62
N GLY A 472 -16.36 19.38 11.60
CA GLY A 472 -17.47 20.30 11.83
C GLY A 472 -18.77 19.68 12.36
N LEU A 473 -18.83 18.38 12.65
CA LEU A 473 -20.05 17.74 13.19
C LEU A 473 -20.45 18.35 14.54
N GLN A 474 -21.71 18.78 14.68
CA GLN A 474 -22.23 19.43 15.89
C GLN A 474 -22.99 18.45 16.79
N ALA A 475 -23.20 18.86 18.05
CA ALA A 475 -23.94 18.06 19.03
C ALA A 475 -25.35 17.68 18.52
N GLY A 476 -25.67 16.38 18.55
CA GLY A 476 -26.93 15.84 18.06
C GLY A 476 -27.07 15.75 16.53
N GLN A 477 -26.00 15.97 15.77
CA GLN A 477 -25.93 15.64 14.35
C GLN A 477 -25.36 14.24 14.12
N THR A 478 -25.64 13.66 12.96
CA THR A 478 -25.09 12.39 12.50
C THR A 478 -24.40 12.55 11.16
N ALA A 479 -23.46 11.64 10.86
CA ALA A 479 -22.74 11.57 9.58
C ALA A 479 -22.59 10.11 9.11
N PRO A 480 -22.49 9.86 7.78
CA PRO A 480 -22.13 8.54 7.26
C PRO A 480 -20.72 8.15 7.73
N THR A 481 -20.43 6.85 7.81
CA THR A 481 -19.17 6.35 8.39
C THR A 481 -18.32 5.61 7.36
N VAL A 482 -17.03 5.93 7.27
CA VAL A 482 -16.04 5.17 6.50
C VAL A 482 -15.24 4.27 7.42
N PHE A 483 -15.13 2.99 7.09
CA PHE A 483 -14.36 2.01 7.83
C PHE A 483 -13.02 1.82 7.11
N ASN A 484 -11.92 2.27 7.71
CA ASN A 484 -10.57 2.23 7.15
C ASN A 484 -9.78 1.06 7.75
N GLY A 485 -9.67 -0.03 6.98
CA GLY A 485 -9.03 -1.27 7.40
C GLY A 485 -7.50 -1.22 7.27
N ALA A 486 -6.80 -1.63 8.32
CA ALA A 486 -5.34 -1.71 8.34
C ALA A 486 -4.80 -2.86 7.45
N GLY A 487 -3.59 -2.67 6.91
CA GLY A 487 -2.83 -3.75 6.25
C GLY A 487 -2.25 -4.75 7.25
N LEU A 488 -1.83 -5.92 6.77
CA LEU A 488 -1.19 -6.96 7.59
C LEU A 488 0.10 -6.41 8.22
N GLY A 489 0.24 -6.53 9.55
CA GLY A 489 1.39 -5.99 10.28
C GLY A 489 1.29 -4.50 10.60
N PHE A 490 0.12 -3.86 10.42
CA PHE A 490 -0.14 -2.46 10.73
C PHE A 490 -1.32 -2.30 11.71
N ALA A 491 -1.18 -1.36 12.63
CA ALA A 491 -2.28 -0.91 13.48
C ALA A 491 -3.33 -0.14 12.66
N GLY A 492 -4.53 0.05 13.23
CA GLY A 492 -5.47 1.04 12.72
C GLY A 492 -4.84 2.44 12.70
N ASP A 493 -5.22 3.32 11.75
CA ASP A 493 -4.70 4.69 11.80
C ASP A 493 -5.14 5.36 13.10
N THR A 494 -4.17 5.91 13.82
CA THR A 494 -4.30 6.50 15.16
C THR A 494 -4.25 8.02 15.12
N ASP A 495 -4.00 8.60 13.95
CA ASP A 495 -3.93 10.05 13.75
C ASP A 495 -5.19 10.55 13.03
N PRO A 496 -6.18 11.13 13.74
CA PRO A 496 -7.41 11.62 13.12
C PRO A 496 -7.17 12.83 12.19
N ASN A 497 -5.96 13.41 12.21
CA ASN A 497 -5.55 14.54 11.42
C ASN A 497 -4.43 14.18 10.40
N SER A 498 -4.19 12.89 10.18
CA SER A 498 -3.21 12.40 9.22
C SER A 498 -3.55 12.80 7.77
N GLY A 499 -2.50 13.08 6.98
CA GLY A 499 -2.64 13.36 5.54
C GLY A 499 -2.72 12.08 4.71
N TRP A 500 -3.52 12.08 3.65
CA TRP A 500 -3.66 10.95 2.73
C TRP A 500 -2.33 10.55 2.08
N GLY A 501 -1.98 9.27 2.14
CA GLY A 501 -0.71 8.75 1.63
C GLY A 501 0.51 9.29 2.38
N SER A 502 0.34 9.75 3.62
CA SER A 502 1.45 10.27 4.46
C SER A 502 2.47 9.20 4.85
N ASP A 503 2.16 7.92 4.63
CA ASP A 503 3.03 6.77 4.83
C ASP A 503 3.19 6.01 3.51
N PRO A 504 4.41 5.92 2.94
CA PRO A 504 4.62 5.28 1.64
C PRO A 504 4.34 3.77 1.64
N TRP A 505 4.13 3.16 2.81
CA TRP A 505 3.76 1.74 2.94
C TRP A 505 2.27 1.52 3.26
N ASN A 506 1.48 2.58 3.50
CA ASN A 506 0.03 2.48 3.67
C ASN A 506 -0.70 3.60 2.91
N LEU A 507 -1.21 3.23 1.73
CA LEU A 507 -1.95 4.08 0.80
C LEU A 507 -3.15 4.82 1.43
N PHE A 508 -3.81 4.22 2.43
CA PHE A 508 -5.01 4.74 3.09
C PHE A 508 -4.75 5.31 4.48
N LYS A 509 -3.50 5.43 4.90
CA LYS A 509 -3.17 6.26 6.07
C LYS A 509 -3.44 7.72 5.72
N GLY A 510 -4.22 8.42 6.54
CA GLY A 510 -4.72 9.75 6.19
C GLY A 510 -6.23 9.91 6.33
N ASP A 511 -6.74 9.90 7.56
CA ASP A 511 -8.19 10.00 7.82
C ASP A 511 -8.73 11.44 7.69
N ALA A 512 -7.87 12.47 7.78
CA ALA A 512 -8.32 13.87 7.79
C ALA A 512 -9.15 14.27 6.56
N PRO A 513 -8.84 13.84 5.32
CA PRO A 513 -9.63 14.17 4.13
C PRO A 513 -11.00 13.47 4.09
N LEU A 514 -11.16 12.30 4.71
CA LEU A 514 -12.47 11.63 4.88
C LEU A 514 -13.33 12.43 5.85
N ARG A 515 -12.75 12.83 6.99
CA ARG A 515 -13.40 13.68 8.00
C ARG A 515 -13.78 15.05 7.43
N ALA A 516 -12.89 15.68 6.67
CA ALA A 516 -13.13 16.94 5.96
C ALA A 516 -14.18 16.81 4.84
N ALA A 517 -14.33 15.62 4.23
CA ALA A 517 -15.41 15.31 3.30
C ALA A 517 -16.76 15.04 4.01
N GLY A 518 -16.81 15.09 5.34
CA GLY A 518 -18.04 14.93 6.12
C GLY A 518 -18.39 13.49 6.51
N TYR A 519 -17.41 12.58 6.53
CA TYR A 519 -17.56 11.22 7.05
C TYR A 519 -17.05 11.11 8.49
N ASN A 520 -17.76 10.37 9.34
CA ASN A 520 -17.11 9.73 10.48
C ASN A 520 -16.11 8.70 9.96
N VAL A 521 -15.03 8.44 10.69
CA VAL A 521 -14.05 7.39 10.31
C VAL A 521 -13.89 6.39 11.45
N VAL A 522 -13.75 5.11 11.10
CA VAL A 522 -13.50 4.02 12.03
C VAL A 522 -12.30 3.20 11.55
N THR A 523 -11.25 3.15 12.38
CA THR A 523 -10.07 2.30 12.19
C THR A 523 -10.03 1.22 13.28
N TRP A 524 -9.30 0.13 13.05
CA TRP A 524 -9.12 -0.91 14.06
C TRP A 524 -7.80 -1.68 13.88
N ASP A 525 -7.31 -2.24 14.98
CA ASP A 525 -6.20 -3.19 14.97
C ASP A 525 -6.71 -4.57 14.53
N PRO A 526 -6.07 -5.25 13.56
CA PRO A 526 -6.48 -6.59 13.13
C PRO A 526 -6.48 -7.63 14.28
N ARG A 527 -7.31 -8.67 14.16
CA ARG A 527 -7.40 -9.76 15.15
C ARG A 527 -6.03 -10.39 15.39
N GLY A 528 -5.59 -10.42 16.65
CA GLY A 528 -4.30 -10.96 17.06
C GLY A 528 -3.10 -10.01 16.86
N GLU A 529 -3.31 -8.78 16.38
CA GLU A 529 -2.30 -7.75 16.21
C GLU A 529 -2.51 -6.57 17.19
N PHE A 530 -1.42 -5.88 17.55
CA PHE A 530 -1.41 -4.64 18.37
C PHE A 530 -2.29 -4.68 19.64
N GLY A 531 -3.37 -3.89 19.70
CA GLY A 531 -4.29 -3.83 20.84
C GLY A 531 -5.44 -4.85 20.79
N SER A 532 -5.57 -5.60 19.70
CA SER A 532 -6.64 -6.58 19.49
C SER A 532 -6.27 -7.98 19.98
N GLY A 533 -7.24 -8.66 20.58
CA GLY A 533 -7.09 -10.03 21.06
C GLY A 533 -7.32 -11.09 19.97
N GLY A 534 -7.45 -12.35 20.39
CA GLY A 534 -7.74 -13.48 19.49
C GLY A 534 -6.49 -14.03 18.80
N GLN A 535 -6.67 -14.64 17.64
CA GLN A 535 -5.59 -15.13 16.77
C GLN A 535 -5.82 -14.74 15.32
N LEU A 536 -4.79 -14.20 14.66
CA LEU A 536 -4.85 -13.85 13.24
C LEU A 536 -4.98 -15.14 12.41
N ASN A 537 -6.11 -15.27 11.72
CA ASN A 537 -6.43 -16.37 10.82
C ASN A 537 -6.12 -16.07 9.35
N LEU A 538 -5.66 -14.84 9.05
CA LEU A 538 -5.39 -14.27 7.72
C LEU A 538 -6.65 -14.27 6.84
N ASP A 539 -7.49 -13.25 7.01
CA ASP A 539 -8.65 -12.97 6.15
C ASP A 539 -9.73 -14.08 6.15
N SER A 540 -10.15 -14.50 7.34
CA SER A 540 -11.15 -15.56 7.50
C SER A 540 -12.57 -15.00 7.59
N PRO A 541 -13.53 -15.44 6.75
CA PRO A 541 -14.94 -15.08 6.91
C PRO A 541 -15.51 -15.53 8.27
N ASP A 542 -15.00 -16.64 8.83
CA ASP A 542 -15.42 -17.15 10.14
C ASP A 542 -14.85 -16.38 11.35
N PHE A 543 -13.82 -15.53 11.16
CA PHE A 543 -13.16 -14.79 12.24
C PHE A 543 -13.09 -13.29 11.93
N GLU A 544 -12.11 -12.83 11.16
CA GLU A 544 -11.91 -11.40 10.86
C GLU A 544 -13.15 -10.76 10.23
N GLY A 545 -13.82 -11.43 9.30
CA GLY A 545 -15.05 -10.91 8.67
C GLY A 545 -16.16 -10.63 9.68
N ARG A 546 -16.26 -11.47 10.74
CA ARG A 546 -17.24 -11.30 11.83
C ARG A 546 -16.80 -10.30 12.88
N ASP A 547 -15.50 -10.04 13.01
CA ASP A 547 -15.01 -8.91 13.79
C ASP A 547 -15.53 -7.61 13.18
N VAL A 548 -15.45 -7.45 11.85
CA VAL A 548 -15.99 -6.27 11.16
C VAL A 548 -17.51 -6.18 11.34
N SER A 549 -18.28 -7.26 11.22
CA SER A 549 -19.72 -7.24 11.57
C SER A 549 -19.99 -6.76 13.01
N ALA A 550 -19.14 -7.12 13.98
CA ALA A 550 -19.25 -6.63 15.36
C ALA A 550 -18.84 -5.15 15.52
N ILE A 551 -17.91 -4.66 14.69
CA ILE A 551 -17.61 -3.21 14.60
C ILE A 551 -18.82 -2.48 13.99
N ILE A 552 -19.43 -3.00 12.91
CA ILE A 552 -20.65 -2.43 12.29
C ILE A 552 -21.80 -2.39 13.31
N ASP A 553 -22.04 -3.49 14.04
CA ASP A 553 -23.03 -3.55 15.14
C ASP A 553 -22.76 -2.48 16.22
N THR A 554 -21.48 -2.29 16.60
CA THR A 554 -21.10 -1.29 17.61
C THR A 554 -21.30 0.13 17.09
N VAL A 555 -20.86 0.43 15.87
CA VAL A 555 -21.01 1.74 15.22
C VAL A 555 -22.49 2.10 15.05
N ALA A 556 -23.36 1.13 14.77
CA ALA A 556 -24.81 1.32 14.70
C ALA A 556 -25.47 1.75 16.03
N THR A 557 -24.74 1.75 17.15
CA THR A 557 -25.20 2.27 18.46
C THR A 557 -24.68 3.68 18.80
N LEU A 558 -23.74 4.23 18.01
CA LEU A 558 -23.13 5.52 18.30
C LEU A 558 -24.07 6.67 17.89
N PRO A 559 -24.32 7.68 18.76
CA PRO A 559 -25.25 8.76 18.46
C PRO A 559 -24.79 9.71 17.34
N GLU A 560 -23.52 9.64 16.92
CA GLU A 560 -22.95 10.39 15.80
C GLU A 560 -23.06 9.65 14.45
N ALA A 561 -23.40 8.35 14.45
CA ALA A 561 -23.51 7.56 13.22
C ALA A 561 -24.86 7.77 12.53
N GLN A 562 -24.84 8.10 11.23
CA GLN A 562 -26.04 8.08 10.41
C GLN A 562 -26.46 6.63 10.15
N LEU A 563 -27.74 6.32 10.34
CA LEU A 563 -28.30 5.00 10.09
C LEU A 563 -29.34 5.07 8.97
N ASP A 564 -29.35 4.07 8.09
CA ASP A 564 -30.43 3.91 7.08
C ASP A 564 -31.63 3.14 7.65
N ARG A 565 -31.39 2.29 8.66
CA ARG A 565 -32.41 1.68 9.54
C ARG A 565 -31.76 1.28 10.88
N PRO A 566 -32.54 0.96 11.93
CA PRO A 566 -31.97 0.52 13.20
C PRO A 566 -31.05 -0.72 13.03
N GLY A 567 -29.82 -0.64 13.53
CA GLY A 567 -28.78 -1.67 13.37
C GLY A 567 -28.04 -1.65 12.03
N ASP A 568 -28.20 -0.59 11.24
CA ASP A 568 -27.69 -0.47 9.87
C ASP A 568 -27.09 0.94 9.65
N PRO A 569 -25.79 1.12 9.91
CA PRO A 569 -25.12 2.41 9.73
C PRO A 569 -24.88 2.64 8.24
N ARG A 570 -25.18 3.85 7.74
CA ARG A 570 -24.82 4.27 6.38
C ARG A 570 -23.31 4.33 6.28
N MET A 571 -22.71 3.39 5.56
CA MET A 571 -21.28 3.15 5.63
C MET A 571 -20.67 2.56 4.37
N GLY A 572 -19.38 2.82 4.20
CA GLY A 572 -18.55 2.12 3.22
C GLY A 572 -17.19 1.78 3.80
N MET A 573 -16.47 0.88 3.12
CA MET A 573 -15.12 0.48 3.53
C MET A 573 -14.06 1.01 2.58
N ILE A 574 -12.86 1.26 3.13
CA ILE A 574 -11.60 1.50 2.43
C ILE A 574 -10.49 0.71 3.15
N GLY A 575 -9.32 0.59 2.53
CA GLY A 575 -8.18 -0.12 3.11
C GLY A 575 -7.37 -0.89 2.07
N GLY A 576 -6.09 -1.10 2.38
CA GLY A 576 -5.11 -1.71 1.48
C GLY A 576 -4.59 -3.04 1.99
N SER A 577 -4.10 -3.91 1.11
CA SER A 577 -3.55 -5.23 1.51
C SER A 577 -4.62 -6.09 2.20
N LEU A 578 -4.37 -6.57 3.42
CA LEU A 578 -5.39 -7.19 4.29
C LEU A 578 -6.61 -6.29 4.53
N GLY A 579 -6.40 -4.98 4.69
CA GLY A 579 -7.45 -3.97 4.79
C GLY A 579 -8.25 -3.76 3.50
N GLY A 580 -7.74 -4.26 2.37
CA GLY A 580 -8.50 -4.42 1.13
C GLY A 580 -9.30 -5.72 1.12
N ALA A 581 -8.63 -6.82 1.47
CA ALA A 581 -9.20 -8.17 1.42
C ALA A 581 -10.41 -8.34 2.35
N ILE A 582 -10.31 -7.80 3.56
CA ILE A 582 -11.37 -7.87 4.57
C ILE A 582 -12.67 -7.21 4.11
N GLN A 583 -12.60 -6.24 3.19
CA GLN A 583 -13.78 -5.62 2.59
C GLN A 583 -14.50 -6.61 1.66
N LEU A 584 -13.76 -7.38 0.87
CA LEU A 584 -14.31 -8.43 0.00
C LEU A 584 -14.93 -9.55 0.85
N VAL A 585 -14.25 -9.97 1.92
CA VAL A 585 -14.75 -10.99 2.86
C VAL A 585 -16.01 -10.52 3.60
N THR A 586 -16.04 -9.29 4.09
CA THR A 586 -17.19 -8.77 4.84
C THR A 586 -18.34 -8.42 3.90
N ALA A 587 -18.13 -7.80 2.74
CA ALA A 587 -19.22 -7.50 1.79
C ALA A 587 -19.87 -8.76 1.19
N ALA A 588 -19.16 -9.88 1.15
CA ALA A 588 -19.70 -11.19 0.78
C ALA A 588 -20.56 -11.84 1.88
N THR A 589 -20.52 -11.35 3.12
CA THR A 589 -21.14 -11.99 4.29
C THR A 589 -22.07 -11.08 5.12
N ASP A 590 -21.93 -9.75 5.00
CA ASP A 590 -22.71 -8.73 5.70
C ASP A 590 -23.16 -7.64 4.71
N HIS A 591 -24.38 -7.77 4.19
CA HIS A 591 -24.94 -6.89 3.15
C HIS A 591 -25.42 -5.52 3.67
N ARG A 592 -24.76 -4.98 4.69
CA ARG A 592 -24.97 -3.62 5.24
C ARG A 592 -24.02 -2.57 4.69
N ILE A 593 -23.07 -3.00 3.84
CA ILE A 593 -22.02 -2.14 3.29
C ILE A 593 -22.52 -1.48 1.99
N ASP A 594 -22.65 -0.15 1.99
CA ASP A 594 -23.17 0.62 0.84
C ASP A 594 -22.16 0.69 -0.32
N ALA A 595 -20.86 0.61 -0.03
CA ALA A 595 -19.77 0.57 -1.00
C ALA A 595 -18.45 0.06 -0.39
N ILE A 596 -17.57 -0.50 -1.21
CA ILE A 596 -16.20 -0.88 -0.83
C ILE A 596 -15.15 -0.30 -1.78
N VAL A 597 -13.95 -0.06 -1.26
CA VAL A 597 -12.77 0.39 -2.01
C VAL A 597 -11.55 -0.47 -1.65
N PRO A 598 -11.45 -1.72 -2.15
CA PRO A 598 -10.30 -2.59 -1.91
C PRO A 598 -9.10 -2.15 -2.74
N ALA A 599 -7.95 -1.90 -2.10
CA ALA A 599 -6.69 -1.60 -2.79
C ALA A 599 -5.60 -2.64 -2.56
N MET A 600 -4.75 -2.83 -3.58
CA MET A 600 -3.51 -3.62 -3.52
C MET A 600 -3.73 -4.97 -2.81
N THR A 601 -4.72 -5.73 -3.27
CA THR A 601 -5.23 -6.89 -2.55
C THR A 601 -5.50 -8.08 -3.48
N TRP A 602 -5.91 -9.21 -2.90
CA TRP A 602 -6.08 -10.48 -3.58
C TRP A 602 -7.53 -10.77 -4.00
N HIS A 603 -7.67 -11.45 -5.13
CA HIS A 603 -8.81 -12.29 -5.44
C HIS A 603 -8.65 -13.65 -4.74
N SER A 604 -7.44 -14.22 -4.71
CA SER A 604 -7.14 -15.41 -3.90
C SER A 604 -5.71 -15.39 -3.36
N LEU A 605 -5.56 -15.73 -2.08
CA LEU A 605 -4.27 -15.98 -1.46
C LEU A 605 -3.50 -17.14 -2.11
N THR A 606 -4.18 -18.05 -2.82
CA THR A 606 -3.52 -19.15 -3.53
C THR A 606 -2.79 -18.66 -4.78
N THR A 607 -3.45 -17.84 -5.62
CA THR A 607 -2.82 -17.22 -6.80
C THR A 607 -1.81 -16.16 -6.39
N SER A 608 -2.10 -15.40 -5.33
CA SER A 608 -1.22 -14.34 -4.84
C SER A 608 0.09 -14.84 -4.19
N LEU A 609 0.05 -15.86 -3.32
CA LEU A 609 1.22 -16.34 -2.58
C LEU A 609 1.92 -17.55 -3.22
N TYR A 610 1.23 -18.28 -4.09
CA TYR A 610 1.72 -19.49 -4.75
C TYR A 610 1.44 -19.51 -6.28
N PRO A 611 1.67 -18.40 -7.03
CA PRO A 611 1.34 -18.31 -8.46
C PRO A 611 2.05 -19.39 -9.27
N ASN A 612 1.31 -20.07 -10.17
CA ASN A 612 1.80 -21.16 -11.01
C ASN A 612 2.59 -22.25 -10.24
N ASP A 613 2.20 -22.56 -9.00
CA ASP A 613 2.87 -23.49 -8.07
C ASP A 613 4.28 -23.05 -7.60
N ALA A 614 4.61 -21.75 -7.68
CA ALA A 614 5.86 -21.17 -7.18
C ALA A 614 5.63 -20.37 -5.89
N PHE A 615 6.31 -20.77 -4.81
CA PHE A 615 6.22 -20.09 -3.51
C PHE A 615 6.98 -18.75 -3.50
N LYS A 616 6.32 -17.66 -3.08
CA LYS A 616 6.93 -16.34 -2.90
C LYS A 616 7.84 -16.28 -1.66
N THR A 617 8.93 -17.04 -1.66
CA THR A 617 9.89 -17.19 -0.54
C THR A 617 10.29 -15.86 0.11
N ALA A 618 10.53 -14.81 -0.68
CA ALA A 618 10.95 -13.51 -0.15
C ALA A 618 9.83 -12.81 0.63
N TYR A 619 8.63 -12.66 0.04
CA TYR A 619 7.51 -11.99 0.70
C TYR A 619 7.06 -12.75 1.95
N SER A 620 6.89 -14.07 1.87
CA SER A 620 6.46 -14.86 3.01
C SER A 620 7.42 -14.73 4.20
N ALA A 621 8.74 -14.62 3.94
CA ALA A 621 9.74 -14.37 4.97
C ALA A 621 9.72 -12.92 5.52
N LEU A 622 9.38 -11.92 4.71
CA LEU A 622 9.24 -10.53 5.15
C LEU A 622 7.97 -10.31 5.98
N LEU A 623 6.82 -10.84 5.53
CA LEU A 623 5.55 -10.74 6.24
C LEU A 623 5.65 -11.37 7.64
N VAL A 624 6.15 -12.61 7.74
CA VAL A 624 6.34 -13.28 9.03
C VAL A 624 7.39 -12.59 9.91
N LEU A 625 8.39 -11.91 9.34
CA LEU A 625 9.29 -11.06 10.11
C LEU A 625 8.56 -9.82 10.66
N GLY A 626 7.61 -9.25 9.91
CA GLY A 626 6.68 -8.22 10.38
C GLY A 626 5.87 -8.68 11.58
N GLU A 627 5.09 -9.75 11.42
CA GLU A 627 4.27 -10.36 12.48
C GLU A 627 5.04 -10.62 13.78
N VAL A 628 6.23 -11.22 13.66
CA VAL A 628 7.09 -11.53 14.82
C VAL A 628 7.69 -10.26 15.45
N ASN A 629 7.92 -9.19 14.69
CA ASN A 629 8.41 -7.92 15.22
C ASN A 629 7.33 -7.13 15.99
N ILE A 630 6.06 -7.23 15.58
CA ILE A 630 4.93 -6.60 16.30
C ILE A 630 4.38 -7.48 17.43
N GLY A 631 4.73 -8.77 17.44
CA GLY A 631 4.32 -9.74 18.46
C GLY A 631 2.97 -10.41 18.18
N ALA A 632 2.56 -10.48 16.90
CA ALA A 632 1.24 -10.95 16.50
C ALA A 632 0.97 -12.43 16.82
N ASN A 633 -0.26 -12.71 17.25
CA ASN A 633 -0.72 -14.05 17.64
C ASN A 633 -1.30 -14.82 16.45
N VAL A 634 -0.46 -15.12 15.46
CA VAL A 634 -0.86 -15.79 14.21
C VAL A 634 -1.13 -17.29 14.41
N ILE A 635 -2.12 -17.86 13.72
CA ILE A 635 -2.39 -19.31 13.80
C ILE A 635 -1.18 -20.16 13.36
N PRO A 636 -0.82 -21.25 14.09
CA PRO A 636 0.38 -22.04 13.81
C PRO A 636 0.49 -22.60 12.38
N GLN A 637 -0.64 -22.90 11.74
CA GLN A 637 -0.70 -23.50 10.41
C GLN A 637 -0.12 -22.60 9.31
N LEU A 638 -0.15 -21.26 9.49
CA LEU A 638 0.48 -20.32 8.57
C LEU A 638 2.01 -20.37 8.68
N TYR A 639 2.55 -20.52 9.89
CA TYR A 639 3.98 -20.78 10.10
C TYR A 639 4.40 -22.15 9.55
N GLU A 640 3.59 -23.20 9.70
CA GLU A 640 3.86 -24.50 9.05
C GLU A 640 3.89 -24.39 7.51
N GLY A 641 2.96 -23.61 6.94
CA GLY A 641 2.94 -23.26 5.51
C GLY A 641 4.22 -22.57 5.06
N LEU A 642 4.62 -21.49 5.75
CA LEU A 642 5.89 -20.79 5.53
C LEU A 642 7.08 -21.74 5.55
N LEU A 643 7.23 -22.52 6.62
CA LEU A 643 8.38 -23.40 6.82
C LEU A 643 8.46 -24.46 5.72
N THR A 644 7.33 -25.00 5.29
CA THR A 644 7.27 -25.97 4.17
C THR A 644 7.67 -25.29 2.85
N GLY A 645 7.07 -24.15 2.54
CA GLY A 645 7.32 -23.37 1.32
C GLY A 645 8.78 -22.91 1.21
N ALA A 646 9.35 -22.35 2.28
CA ALA A 646 10.73 -21.86 2.29
C ALA A 646 11.79 -22.98 2.21
N LEU A 647 11.48 -24.20 2.67
CA LEU A 647 12.42 -25.34 2.62
C LEU A 647 12.34 -26.14 1.32
N THR A 648 11.21 -26.12 0.60
CA THR A 648 10.95 -27.00 -0.55
C THR A 648 10.51 -26.27 -1.83
N GLY A 649 10.04 -25.03 -1.71
CA GLY A 649 9.30 -24.32 -2.74
C GLY A 649 7.88 -24.86 -3.00
N THR A 650 7.35 -25.71 -2.11
CA THR A 650 6.01 -26.32 -2.23
C THR A 650 5.15 -26.09 -0.99
N LEU A 651 3.84 -26.01 -1.20
CA LEU A 651 2.83 -26.14 -0.15
C LEU A 651 2.16 -27.52 -0.23
N THR A 652 1.78 -28.07 0.92
CA THR A 652 1.00 -29.32 1.00
C THR A 652 -0.48 -29.07 0.64
N PRO A 653 -1.25 -30.11 0.27
CA PRO A 653 -2.68 -29.97 0.01
C PRO A 653 -3.48 -29.35 1.17
N ALA A 654 -3.07 -29.58 2.42
CA ALA A 654 -3.71 -28.97 3.60
C ALA A 654 -3.40 -27.46 3.72
N GLN A 655 -2.19 -27.04 3.39
CA GLN A 655 -1.80 -25.62 3.38
C GLN A 655 -2.45 -24.87 2.21
N LEU A 656 -2.56 -25.51 1.04
CA LEU A 656 -3.33 -24.99 -0.10
C LEU A 656 -4.83 -24.90 0.23
N GLN A 657 -5.40 -25.90 0.92
CA GLN A 657 -6.78 -25.85 1.39
C GLN A 657 -7.00 -24.72 2.41
N LEU A 658 -6.01 -24.42 3.27
CA LEU A 658 -6.08 -23.27 4.17
C LEU A 658 -6.18 -21.95 3.38
N LEU A 659 -5.27 -21.70 2.44
CA LEU A 659 -5.31 -20.48 1.60
C LEU A 659 -6.59 -20.39 0.75
N ALA A 660 -7.09 -21.51 0.24
CA ALA A 660 -8.39 -21.56 -0.45
C ALA A 660 -9.56 -21.22 0.50
N SER A 661 -9.50 -21.63 1.77
CA SER A 661 -10.48 -21.26 2.81
C SER A 661 -10.33 -19.83 3.37
N ARG A 662 -9.45 -19.03 2.76
CA ARG A 662 -9.23 -17.58 2.97
C ARG A 662 -9.32 -16.80 1.65
N THR A 663 -10.01 -17.37 0.66
CA THR A 663 -10.33 -16.71 -0.61
C THR A 663 -11.70 -16.03 -0.46
N PRO A 664 -11.83 -14.72 -0.69
CA PRO A 664 -13.12 -14.03 -0.61
C PRO A 664 -14.16 -14.60 -1.59
N GLN A 665 -15.40 -14.77 -1.13
CA GLN A 665 -16.54 -15.23 -1.94
C GLN A 665 -17.13 -14.05 -2.74
N VAL A 666 -16.36 -13.52 -3.68
CA VAL A 666 -16.70 -12.27 -4.40
C VAL A 666 -18.01 -12.36 -5.18
N GLU A 667 -18.45 -13.57 -5.57
CA GLU A 667 -19.74 -13.86 -6.19
C GLU A 667 -20.96 -13.61 -5.26
N SER A 668 -20.73 -13.37 -3.97
CA SER A 668 -21.76 -13.01 -2.98
C SER A 668 -21.79 -11.50 -2.66
N ILE A 669 -20.88 -10.70 -3.21
CA ILE A 669 -20.81 -9.26 -3.00
C ILE A 669 -21.87 -8.56 -3.86
N THR A 670 -22.69 -7.72 -3.23
CA THR A 670 -23.65 -6.84 -3.92
C THR A 670 -23.28 -5.35 -3.83
N ALA A 671 -22.25 -5.02 -3.05
CA ALA A 671 -21.81 -3.65 -2.80
C ALA A 671 -21.03 -3.06 -4.01
N PRO A 672 -21.38 -1.85 -4.49
CA PRO A 672 -20.58 -1.07 -5.43
C PRO A 672 -19.10 -1.02 -5.04
N THR A 673 -18.24 -1.53 -5.94
CA THR A 673 -16.83 -1.80 -5.66
C THR A 673 -15.89 -0.95 -6.54
N LEU A 674 -14.97 -0.20 -5.92
CA LEU A 674 -13.84 0.46 -6.59
C LEU A 674 -12.53 -0.28 -6.30
N LEU A 675 -11.95 -0.93 -7.30
CA LEU A 675 -10.71 -1.71 -7.16
C LEU A 675 -9.49 -0.86 -7.52
N LEU A 676 -8.55 -0.71 -6.60
CA LEU A 676 -7.35 0.12 -6.77
C LEU A 676 -6.08 -0.75 -6.71
N GLN A 677 -5.61 -1.23 -7.87
CA GLN A 677 -4.43 -2.10 -7.92
C GLN A 677 -3.21 -1.34 -8.45
N ALA A 678 -2.01 -1.78 -8.05
CA ALA A 678 -0.80 -1.04 -8.32
C ALA A 678 0.15 -1.82 -9.25
N ALA A 679 0.73 -1.12 -10.22
CA ALA A 679 1.54 -1.73 -11.28
C ALA A 679 2.97 -2.11 -10.84
N GLY A 680 3.38 -1.74 -9.63
CA GLY A 680 4.63 -2.12 -8.97
C GLY A 680 4.39 -3.00 -7.74
N ASP A 681 3.41 -3.90 -7.80
CA ASP A 681 3.05 -4.80 -6.69
C ASP A 681 3.44 -6.26 -6.99
N PRO A 682 4.64 -6.72 -6.58
CA PRO A 682 5.04 -8.11 -6.71
C PRO A 682 4.41 -9.05 -5.65
N LEU A 683 3.59 -8.55 -4.72
CA LEU A 683 2.83 -9.38 -3.78
C LEU A 683 1.45 -9.73 -4.36
N PHE A 684 0.70 -8.72 -4.82
CA PHE A 684 -0.65 -8.83 -5.38
C PHE A 684 -0.70 -8.19 -6.77
N GLY A 685 -0.43 -9.00 -7.80
CA GLY A 685 -0.38 -8.52 -9.19
C GLY A 685 -1.72 -7.97 -9.70
N LEU A 686 -1.67 -7.17 -10.77
CA LEU A 686 -2.83 -6.51 -11.38
C LEU A 686 -4.00 -7.46 -11.70
N ALA A 687 -3.69 -8.72 -12.05
CA ALA A 687 -4.66 -9.77 -12.36
C ALA A 687 -5.62 -10.11 -11.22
N GLU A 688 -5.22 -9.91 -9.96
CA GLU A 688 -6.09 -10.16 -8.80
C GLU A 688 -7.29 -9.21 -8.81
N ALA A 689 -7.05 -7.90 -8.97
CA ALA A 689 -8.12 -6.93 -9.13
C ALA A 689 -8.92 -7.15 -10.41
N GLN A 690 -8.28 -7.48 -11.54
CA GLN A 690 -8.97 -7.76 -12.80
C GLN A 690 -9.93 -8.96 -12.69
N THR A 691 -9.53 -10.01 -11.96
CA THR A 691 -10.37 -11.20 -11.74
C THR A 691 -11.58 -10.87 -10.87
N THR A 692 -11.39 -10.14 -9.77
CA THR A 692 -12.50 -9.66 -8.93
C THR A 692 -13.43 -8.71 -9.71
N ALA A 693 -12.89 -7.79 -10.50
CA ALA A 693 -13.68 -6.91 -11.38
C ALA A 693 -14.51 -7.70 -12.39
N GLN A 694 -13.96 -8.77 -12.96
CA GLN A 694 -14.66 -9.63 -13.92
C GLN A 694 -15.85 -10.38 -13.29
N VAL A 695 -15.72 -10.93 -12.08
CA VAL A 695 -16.84 -11.63 -11.42
C VAL A 695 -17.94 -10.65 -11.04
N LEU A 696 -17.59 -9.57 -10.33
CA LEU A 696 -18.55 -8.54 -9.89
C LEU A 696 -19.32 -7.92 -11.06
N ALA A 697 -18.64 -7.61 -12.18
CA ALA A 697 -19.29 -7.06 -13.37
C ALA A 697 -20.17 -8.07 -14.11
N ALA A 698 -19.88 -9.38 -14.03
CA ALA A 698 -20.71 -10.43 -14.61
C ALA A 698 -22.05 -10.60 -13.87
N ASP A 699 -22.04 -10.43 -12.54
CA ASP A 699 -23.24 -10.43 -11.70
C ASP A 699 -23.97 -9.07 -11.65
N GLY A 700 -23.45 -8.06 -12.38
CA GLY A 700 -24.09 -6.75 -12.57
C GLY A 700 -23.84 -5.74 -11.45
N VAL A 701 -22.88 -5.99 -10.57
CA VAL A 701 -22.44 -5.04 -9.54
C VAL A 701 -21.80 -3.80 -10.20
N PRO A 702 -22.05 -2.57 -9.71
CA PRO A 702 -21.31 -1.40 -10.18
C PRO A 702 -19.83 -1.51 -9.81
N VAL A 703 -18.95 -1.59 -10.82
CA VAL A 703 -17.50 -1.72 -10.66
C VAL A 703 -16.78 -0.56 -11.35
N LYS A 704 -15.76 -0.02 -10.68
CA LYS A 704 -14.66 0.73 -11.31
C LYS A 704 -13.33 0.06 -10.94
N MET A 705 -12.36 0.09 -11.85
CA MET A 705 -10.99 -0.36 -11.59
C MET A 705 -9.98 0.73 -11.95
N VAL A 706 -8.95 0.92 -11.13
CA VAL A 706 -7.86 1.87 -11.35
C VAL A 706 -6.52 1.15 -11.17
N TRP A 707 -5.63 1.29 -12.16
CA TRP A 707 -4.26 0.80 -12.10
C TRP A 707 -3.27 1.95 -11.95
N PHE A 708 -2.60 2.06 -10.80
CA PHE A 708 -1.74 3.21 -10.48
C PHE A 708 -0.26 2.82 -10.25
N CYS A 709 0.62 3.81 -10.18
CA CYS A 709 2.05 3.62 -9.87
C CYS A 709 2.26 3.58 -8.35
N GLY A 710 2.61 2.41 -7.82
CA GLY A 710 2.81 2.08 -6.40
C GLY A 710 2.81 0.55 -6.20
N GLY A 711 2.64 0.08 -4.97
CA GLY A 711 2.44 -1.34 -4.64
C GLY A 711 3.09 -1.74 -3.31
N HIS A 712 3.14 -3.04 -3.03
CA HIS A 712 3.99 -3.61 -1.97
C HIS A 712 5.50 -3.65 -2.34
N GLY A 713 5.88 -3.11 -3.50
CA GLY A 713 7.24 -2.82 -3.93
C GLY A 713 7.33 -1.41 -4.54
N VAL A 714 8.50 -1.01 -5.02
CA VAL A 714 8.69 0.33 -5.61
C VAL A 714 8.21 0.40 -7.06
N CYS A 715 7.40 1.40 -7.39
CA CYS A 715 7.16 1.78 -8.78
C CYS A 715 8.26 2.74 -9.26
N LEU A 716 9.24 2.25 -10.02
CA LEU A 716 10.41 3.02 -10.49
C LEU A 716 10.12 4.00 -11.66
N ASN A 717 8.85 4.20 -12.02
CA ASN A 717 8.42 5.04 -13.13
C ASN A 717 8.20 6.51 -12.71
N PRO A 718 8.54 7.50 -13.56
CA PRO A 718 8.41 8.91 -13.20
C PRO A 718 6.95 9.40 -13.29
N GLY A 719 6.26 9.49 -12.14
CA GLY A 719 4.94 10.15 -12.08
C GLY A 719 4.20 9.89 -10.77
N ASP A 720 4.41 10.74 -9.77
CA ASP A 720 3.81 10.63 -8.42
C ASP A 720 2.33 11.11 -8.39
N ALA A 721 1.53 10.64 -9.35
CA ALA A 721 0.11 10.97 -9.49
C ALA A 721 -0.81 9.98 -8.77
N GLY A 722 -0.28 8.83 -8.34
CA GLY A 722 -1.05 7.70 -7.81
C GLY A 722 -1.89 8.06 -6.60
N ALA A 723 -1.27 8.60 -5.54
CA ALA A 723 -1.98 8.92 -4.28
C ALA A 723 -3.11 9.96 -4.47
N ALA A 724 -2.91 10.97 -5.32
CA ALA A 724 -3.91 12.00 -5.59
C ALA A 724 -5.09 11.47 -6.44
N LEU A 725 -4.81 10.60 -7.42
CA LEU A 725 -5.84 9.91 -8.21
C LEU A 725 -6.69 8.98 -7.33
N VAL A 726 -6.02 8.13 -6.54
CA VAL A 726 -6.61 7.21 -5.55
C VAL A 726 -7.51 7.97 -4.58
N GLN A 727 -7.05 9.10 -4.03
CA GLN A 727 -7.84 9.94 -3.12
C GLN A 727 -9.11 10.48 -3.80
N ALA A 728 -8.97 11.08 -4.99
CA ALA A 728 -10.07 11.70 -5.70
C ALA A 728 -11.16 10.69 -6.09
N ASP A 729 -10.75 9.52 -6.60
CA ASP A 729 -11.67 8.44 -6.96
C ASP A 729 -12.33 7.80 -5.74
N THR A 730 -11.58 7.60 -4.65
CA THR A 730 -12.15 7.05 -3.40
C THR A 730 -13.24 7.97 -2.86
N LEU A 731 -12.98 9.28 -2.77
CA LEU A 731 -13.97 10.26 -2.30
C LEU A 731 -15.17 10.35 -3.25
N ALA A 732 -14.95 10.33 -4.57
CA ALA A 732 -16.05 10.33 -5.55
C ALA A 732 -16.91 9.06 -5.48
N TRP A 733 -16.31 7.89 -5.22
CA TRP A 733 -17.03 6.62 -5.06
C TRP A 733 -17.87 6.60 -3.78
N LEU A 734 -17.28 6.97 -2.65
CA LEU A 734 -17.98 7.06 -1.37
C LEU A 734 -19.13 8.07 -1.44
N ASP A 735 -18.91 9.24 -2.06
CA ASP A 735 -19.97 10.25 -2.21
C ASP A 735 -21.10 9.78 -3.13
N ARG A 736 -20.77 9.04 -4.19
CA ARG A 736 -21.76 8.49 -5.13
C ARG A 736 -22.64 7.40 -4.51
N TYR A 737 -22.10 6.57 -3.63
CA TYR A 737 -22.78 5.37 -3.13
C TYR A 737 -23.14 5.43 -1.63
N VAL A 738 -22.20 5.76 -0.74
CA VAL A 738 -22.44 5.84 0.72
C VAL A 738 -23.28 7.07 1.08
N LYS A 739 -22.90 8.27 0.63
CA LYS A 739 -23.81 9.44 0.72
C LYS A 739 -25.01 9.28 -0.23
N GLY A 740 -24.85 8.48 -1.29
CA GLY A 740 -25.89 8.19 -2.27
C GLY A 740 -26.24 9.39 -3.16
N ASP A 741 -25.28 10.29 -3.43
CA ASP A 741 -25.49 11.44 -4.32
C ASP A 741 -25.36 11.03 -5.80
N PRO A 742 -26.46 10.94 -6.56
CA PRO A 742 -26.40 10.49 -7.96
C PRO A 742 -25.81 11.54 -8.92
N SER A 743 -25.51 12.75 -8.45
CA SER A 743 -24.89 13.82 -9.26
C SER A 743 -23.36 13.72 -9.32
N VAL A 744 -22.74 12.97 -8.41
CA VAL A 744 -21.28 12.74 -8.40
C VAL A 744 -20.91 11.77 -9.52
N ALA A 745 -20.01 12.19 -10.41
CA ALA A 745 -19.49 11.34 -11.46
C ALA A 745 -18.26 10.57 -10.95
N THR A 746 -18.34 9.24 -10.92
CA THR A 746 -17.24 8.33 -10.54
C THR A 746 -16.20 8.11 -11.65
N GLY A 747 -16.39 8.75 -12.80
CA GLY A 747 -15.53 8.56 -13.98
C GLY A 747 -15.83 7.28 -14.78
N PRO A 748 -14.96 6.94 -15.74
CA PRO A 748 -15.00 5.71 -16.54
C PRO A 748 -14.79 4.42 -15.72
N ALA A 749 -15.12 3.28 -16.32
CA ALA A 749 -15.09 1.96 -15.67
C ALA A 749 -13.67 1.44 -15.42
N PHE A 750 -12.69 1.83 -16.25
CA PHE A 750 -11.29 1.47 -16.09
C PHE A 750 -10.38 2.68 -16.33
N GLU A 751 -9.41 2.90 -15.44
CA GLU A 751 -8.36 3.90 -15.57
C GLU A 751 -6.98 3.27 -15.30
N TRP A 752 -5.94 3.74 -16.00
CA TRP A 752 -4.57 3.31 -15.73
C TRP A 752 -3.53 4.40 -15.94
N VAL A 753 -2.47 4.35 -15.16
CA VAL A 753 -1.26 5.18 -15.31
C VAL A 753 -0.18 4.33 -15.99
N ASP A 754 0.42 4.83 -17.07
CA ASP A 754 1.52 4.14 -17.76
C ASP A 754 2.92 4.48 -17.21
N GLN A 755 3.97 3.88 -17.79
CA GLN A 755 5.35 4.07 -17.36
C GLN A 755 5.92 5.49 -17.58
N LYS A 756 5.17 6.36 -18.24
CA LYS A 756 5.50 7.77 -18.49
C LYS A 756 4.75 8.70 -17.54
N GLY A 757 4.02 8.15 -16.56
CA GLY A 757 3.17 8.89 -15.63
C GLY A 757 1.91 9.44 -16.30
N GLN A 758 1.51 8.91 -17.47
CA GLN A 758 0.34 9.39 -18.20
C GLN A 758 -0.89 8.58 -17.81
N SER A 759 -1.95 9.26 -17.35
CA SER A 759 -3.26 8.65 -17.13
C SER A 759 -3.99 8.42 -18.45
N HIS A 760 -4.62 7.26 -18.58
CA HIS A 760 -5.51 6.88 -19.69
C HIS A 760 -6.76 6.20 -19.11
N SER A 761 -7.84 6.11 -19.89
CA SER A 761 -9.10 5.53 -19.41
C SER A 761 -9.90 4.78 -20.48
N SER A 762 -10.84 3.95 -20.03
CA SER A 762 -11.77 3.19 -20.87
C SER A 762 -13.15 3.06 -20.22
N SER A 763 -14.21 3.11 -21.02
CA SER A 763 -15.55 2.69 -20.60
C SER A 763 -15.73 1.17 -20.52
N LEU A 764 -14.71 0.39 -20.92
CA LEU A 764 -14.69 -1.06 -20.88
C LEU A 764 -13.66 -1.53 -19.86
N LEU A 765 -14.00 -2.57 -19.08
CA LEU A 765 -13.00 -3.31 -18.31
C LEU A 765 -12.14 -4.16 -19.26
N PRO A 766 -10.88 -4.48 -18.92
CA PRO A 766 -10.05 -5.41 -19.69
C PRO A 766 -10.59 -6.84 -19.82
N SER A 767 -11.68 -7.18 -19.11
CA SER A 767 -12.41 -8.43 -19.26
C SER A 767 -13.36 -8.43 -20.48
N ASP A 768 -13.66 -7.28 -21.08
CA ASP A 768 -14.41 -7.18 -22.34
C ASP A 768 -13.46 -7.38 -23.54
N PRO A 769 -13.70 -8.36 -24.43
CA PRO A 769 -12.89 -8.55 -25.63
C PRO A 769 -12.79 -7.32 -26.56
N ALA A 770 -13.73 -6.38 -26.51
CA ALA A 770 -13.70 -5.13 -27.26
C ALA A 770 -12.76 -4.06 -26.66
N PHE A 771 -12.20 -4.28 -25.46
CA PHE A 771 -11.07 -3.50 -24.96
C PHE A 771 -9.81 -3.72 -25.82
N TYR A 772 -9.61 -4.93 -26.35
CA TYR A 772 -8.38 -5.32 -27.04
C TYR A 772 -8.36 -5.09 -28.55
N GLY A 773 -7.20 -4.68 -29.05
CA GLY A 773 -6.85 -4.61 -30.47
C GLY A 773 -6.12 -5.87 -30.95
N ALA A 774 -5.44 -5.76 -32.11
CA ALA A 774 -4.60 -6.83 -32.62
C ALA A 774 -3.28 -6.91 -31.82
N PRO A 775 -2.89 -8.07 -31.27
CA PRO A 775 -1.70 -8.19 -30.43
C PRO A 775 -0.40 -8.00 -31.22
N ILE A 776 0.65 -7.49 -30.57
CA ILE A 776 2.00 -7.45 -31.16
C ILE A 776 2.69 -8.79 -30.87
N VAL A 777 2.93 -9.58 -31.91
CA VAL A 777 3.55 -10.91 -31.78
C VAL A 777 5.01 -10.89 -32.24
N ALA A 778 5.90 -11.46 -31.43
CA ALA A 778 7.30 -11.71 -31.75
C ALA A 778 7.66 -13.18 -31.48
N SER A 779 8.58 -13.75 -32.26
CA SER A 779 9.09 -15.12 -32.08
C SER A 779 10.60 -15.20 -32.24
N GLY A 780 11.24 -16.17 -31.58
CA GLY A 780 12.68 -16.42 -31.64
C GLY A 780 13.07 -17.82 -31.16
N SER A 781 14.20 -18.34 -31.65
CA SER A 781 14.62 -19.74 -31.48
C SER A 781 15.23 -20.09 -30.11
N GLY A 782 14.79 -19.41 -29.04
CA GLY A 782 15.25 -19.63 -27.67
C GLY A 782 16.77 -19.70 -27.47
N GLY A 783 17.23 -20.77 -26.81
CA GLY A 783 18.61 -21.02 -26.42
C GLY A 783 18.71 -21.94 -25.21
N THR A 784 19.92 -22.09 -24.65
CA THR A 784 20.16 -22.92 -23.46
C THR A 784 20.43 -22.04 -22.24
N LEU A 785 19.69 -22.30 -21.15
CA LEU A 785 19.67 -21.52 -19.92
C LEU A 785 19.99 -22.44 -18.72
N PRO A 786 21.07 -22.16 -17.95
CA PRO A 786 21.33 -22.87 -16.71
C PRO A 786 20.41 -22.37 -15.60
N ILE A 787 19.92 -23.29 -14.78
CA ILE A 787 19.08 -23.02 -13.61
C ILE A 787 19.95 -23.30 -12.38
N VAL A 788 20.36 -22.23 -11.70
CA VAL A 788 21.28 -22.27 -10.55
C VAL A 788 20.77 -21.30 -9.47
N PRO A 789 20.35 -21.79 -8.30
CA PRO A 789 19.92 -20.95 -7.18
C PRO A 789 21.04 -20.01 -6.73
N LEU A 790 20.68 -18.83 -6.22
CA LEU A 790 21.58 -17.78 -5.71
C LEU A 790 22.59 -17.18 -6.71
N PHE A 791 22.76 -17.73 -7.93
CA PHE A 791 23.77 -17.33 -8.92
C PHE A 791 23.18 -16.91 -10.27
N GLY A 792 23.26 -15.62 -10.58
CA GLY A 792 22.50 -15.03 -11.68
C GLY A 792 21.04 -14.83 -11.25
N GLY A 793 20.12 -15.00 -12.19
CA GLY A 793 18.68 -14.82 -11.97
C GLY A 793 18.24 -13.36 -12.00
N SER A 794 16.93 -13.16 -11.84
CA SER A 794 16.33 -11.86 -11.60
C SER A 794 16.43 -11.47 -10.12
N GLY A 795 16.60 -10.18 -9.85
CA GLY A 795 16.61 -9.64 -8.50
C GLY A 795 17.94 -9.82 -7.74
N PRO A 796 18.10 -9.14 -6.58
CA PRO A 796 17.20 -8.11 -6.06
C PRO A 796 17.21 -6.86 -6.95
N GLN A 797 16.26 -5.96 -6.76
CA GLN A 797 16.23 -4.67 -7.45
C GLN A 797 17.30 -3.72 -6.86
N PRO A 798 18.36 -3.34 -7.61
CA PRO A 798 19.44 -2.51 -7.09
C PRO A 798 19.07 -1.02 -6.90
N ARG A 799 17.85 -0.59 -7.24
CA ARG A 799 17.35 0.77 -7.00
C ARG A 799 16.50 0.91 -5.73
N ASP A 800 16.08 -0.19 -5.12
CA ASP A 800 15.33 -0.22 -3.87
C ASP A 800 16.22 -0.54 -2.63
N VAL A 801 15.67 -0.35 -1.43
CA VAL A 801 16.30 -0.60 -0.14
C VAL A 801 16.25 -2.07 0.28
N PHE A 802 17.33 -2.54 0.91
CA PHE A 802 17.33 -3.85 1.56
C PHE A 802 16.54 -3.78 2.89
N PRO A 803 15.62 -4.72 3.19
CA PRO A 803 15.44 -6.02 2.53
C PRO A 803 14.34 -6.12 1.46
N TYR A 804 13.54 -5.06 1.25
CA TYR A 804 12.33 -5.10 0.39
C TYR A 804 12.65 -5.51 -1.06
N SER A 805 13.67 -4.88 -1.65
CA SER A 805 14.35 -5.23 -2.91
C SER A 805 14.60 -6.72 -3.20
N LEU A 806 14.56 -7.62 -2.21
CA LEU A 806 14.60 -9.08 -2.42
C LEU A 806 13.37 -9.62 -3.17
N THR A 807 12.21 -8.97 -3.01
CA THR A 807 10.93 -9.34 -3.62
C THR A 807 10.79 -8.87 -5.07
N GLU A 808 11.69 -7.99 -5.51
CA GLU A 808 11.59 -7.27 -6.77
C GLU A 808 12.53 -7.83 -7.83
N ALA A 809 12.06 -7.84 -9.06
CA ALA A 809 12.78 -8.27 -10.25
C ALA A 809 13.81 -7.23 -10.69
N SER A 810 14.82 -7.67 -11.44
CA SER A 810 15.77 -6.78 -12.10
C SER A 810 16.42 -7.43 -13.32
N ALA A 811 17.00 -6.59 -14.20
CA ALA A 811 17.59 -7.04 -15.46
C ALA A 811 18.75 -8.04 -15.24
N ALA A 812 18.62 -9.23 -15.84
CA ALA A 812 19.35 -10.43 -15.45
C ALA A 812 20.36 -10.92 -16.49
N THR A 813 21.42 -11.57 -16.00
CA THR A 813 22.35 -12.38 -16.81
C THR A 813 22.83 -13.61 -16.02
N PRO A 814 22.89 -14.82 -16.62
CA PRO A 814 22.44 -15.17 -17.97
C PRO A 814 20.92 -15.15 -18.11
N ALA A 815 20.44 -14.94 -19.33
CA ALA A 815 19.04 -14.94 -19.71
C ALA A 815 18.89 -15.34 -21.19
N LEU A 816 17.71 -15.82 -21.59
CA LEU A 816 17.31 -15.90 -23.00
C LEU A 816 16.45 -14.67 -23.32
N ASN A 817 16.80 -13.93 -24.38
CA ASN A 817 16.17 -12.65 -24.70
C ASN A 817 15.33 -12.75 -25.99
N LEU A 818 14.08 -12.28 -25.94
CA LEU A 818 13.22 -12.07 -27.11
C LEU A 818 12.77 -10.60 -27.15
N THR A 819 13.30 -9.84 -28.09
CA THR A 819 12.96 -8.41 -28.26
C THR A 819 11.78 -8.23 -29.21
N VAL A 820 10.80 -7.47 -28.76
CA VAL A 820 9.62 -7.04 -29.54
C VAL A 820 9.68 -5.54 -29.79
N THR A 821 9.28 -5.10 -30.98
CA THR A 821 9.33 -3.69 -31.42
C THR A 821 7.92 -3.20 -31.72
N ALA A 822 7.55 -2.02 -31.23
CA ALA A 822 6.25 -1.44 -31.53
C ALA A 822 6.21 -0.89 -32.98
N PRO A 823 5.24 -1.31 -33.82
CA PRO A 823 5.13 -0.86 -35.21
C PRO A 823 4.49 0.52 -35.34
N ALA A 824 3.79 0.98 -34.31
CA ALA A 824 3.07 2.25 -34.20
C ALA A 824 3.06 2.71 -32.73
N THR A 825 2.44 3.85 -32.43
CA THR A 825 2.13 4.21 -31.04
C THR A 825 1.01 3.30 -30.53
N THR A 826 1.27 2.55 -29.48
CA THR A 826 0.36 1.50 -28.98
C THR A 826 0.42 1.41 -27.45
N GLN A 827 -0.75 1.40 -26.81
CA GLN A 827 -0.88 1.03 -25.40
C GLN A 827 -0.88 -0.50 -25.27
N ILE A 828 0.00 -1.02 -24.41
CA ILE A 828 0.09 -2.42 -24.02
C ILE A 828 -0.48 -2.53 -22.62
N VAL A 829 -1.66 -3.14 -22.49
CA VAL A 829 -2.41 -3.22 -21.23
C VAL A 829 -3.00 -4.63 -21.08
N GLY A 830 -2.90 -5.21 -19.88
CA GLY A 830 -3.32 -6.60 -19.59
C GLY A 830 -2.18 -7.62 -19.69
N ALA A 831 -2.50 -8.90 -19.49
CA ALA A 831 -1.54 -10.02 -19.47
C ALA A 831 -0.81 -10.29 -20.82
N PRO A 832 0.53 -10.19 -20.89
CA PRO A 832 1.32 -10.69 -22.02
C PRO A 832 1.30 -12.22 -22.08
N GLN A 833 1.08 -12.81 -23.26
CA GLN A 833 1.08 -14.27 -23.43
C GLN A 833 2.44 -14.77 -23.91
N LEU A 834 3.07 -15.65 -23.13
CA LEU A 834 4.31 -16.36 -23.50
C LEU A 834 3.98 -17.82 -23.86
N THR A 835 4.33 -18.24 -25.07
CA THR A 835 4.41 -19.65 -25.47
C THR A 835 5.87 -20.04 -25.68
N MET A 836 6.30 -21.20 -25.16
CA MET A 836 7.64 -21.73 -25.46
C MET A 836 7.67 -23.25 -25.58
N THR A 837 8.49 -23.76 -26.50
CA THR A 837 8.77 -25.19 -26.68
C THR A 837 10.19 -25.50 -26.23
N TYR A 838 10.33 -26.41 -25.27
CA TYR A 838 11.57 -26.63 -24.52
C TYR A 838 11.81 -28.11 -24.22
N SER A 839 13.04 -28.45 -23.88
CA SER A 839 13.42 -29.71 -23.21
C SER A 839 14.49 -29.42 -22.16
N GLY A 840 14.67 -30.27 -21.17
CA GLY A 840 15.67 -30.01 -20.13
C GLY A 840 15.75 -31.10 -19.08
N VAL A 841 16.77 -31.00 -18.21
CA VAL A 841 17.00 -31.95 -17.10
C VAL A 841 17.29 -31.20 -15.81
N GLY A 842 16.64 -31.59 -14.71
CA GLY A 842 16.81 -30.91 -13.43
C GLY A 842 15.77 -31.28 -12.37
N THR A 843 15.86 -30.58 -11.22
CA THR A 843 14.89 -30.61 -10.12
C THR A 843 14.00 -29.37 -10.10
N SER A 844 14.35 -28.30 -10.83
CA SER A 844 13.48 -27.12 -10.91
C SER A 844 12.17 -27.43 -11.62
N ARG A 845 11.09 -26.88 -11.06
CA ARG A 845 9.74 -26.85 -11.64
C ARG A 845 9.44 -25.55 -12.35
N HIS A 846 10.36 -24.57 -12.32
CA HIS A 846 10.15 -23.21 -12.82
C HIS A 846 11.39 -22.66 -13.53
N VAL A 847 11.10 -21.76 -14.47
CA VAL A 847 11.97 -20.64 -14.86
C VAL A 847 11.15 -19.36 -14.70
N PHE A 848 11.76 -18.19 -14.80
CA PHE A 848 11.04 -16.93 -14.59
C PHE A 848 11.09 -16.06 -15.85
N ALA A 849 9.98 -15.38 -16.15
CA ALA A 849 9.83 -14.49 -17.29
C ALA A 849 9.62 -13.05 -16.81
N GLN A 850 10.25 -12.10 -17.47
CA GLN A 850 10.11 -10.67 -17.16
C GLN A 850 10.22 -9.82 -18.43
N LEU A 851 9.48 -8.73 -18.52
CA LEU A 851 9.59 -7.79 -19.64
C LEU A 851 10.46 -6.59 -19.22
N ILE A 852 11.51 -6.30 -19.98
CA ILE A 852 12.35 -5.12 -19.83
C ILE A 852 11.91 -4.03 -20.81
N ASP A 853 11.72 -2.80 -20.34
CA ASP A 853 11.74 -1.62 -21.20
C ASP A 853 13.19 -1.26 -21.54
N ASN A 854 13.57 -1.42 -22.82
CA ASN A 854 14.93 -1.20 -23.27
C ASN A 854 15.35 0.29 -23.23
N SER A 855 14.41 1.23 -23.06
CA SER A 855 14.69 2.67 -22.95
C SER A 855 15.15 3.09 -21.55
N THR A 856 14.61 2.44 -20.50
CA THR A 856 14.93 2.69 -19.09
C THR A 856 15.91 1.66 -18.50
N GLY A 857 15.96 0.46 -19.09
CA GLY A 857 16.70 -0.70 -18.57
C GLY A 857 16.06 -1.32 -17.32
N LEU A 858 14.79 -1.01 -17.05
CA LEU A 858 14.01 -1.53 -15.93
C LEU A 858 13.17 -2.73 -16.34
N VAL A 859 12.81 -3.56 -15.36
CA VAL A 859 11.75 -4.57 -15.51
C VAL A 859 10.42 -3.86 -15.30
N ILE A 860 9.43 -4.15 -16.16
CA ILE A 860 8.10 -3.55 -16.04
C ILE A 860 7.44 -4.03 -14.75
N GLY A 861 7.03 -3.07 -13.92
CA GLY A 861 6.48 -3.29 -12.58
C GLY A 861 7.47 -3.88 -11.57
N ASP A 862 8.74 -4.08 -11.96
CA ASP A 862 9.74 -4.82 -11.20
C ASP A 862 9.23 -6.21 -10.72
N ILE A 863 8.43 -6.87 -11.57
CA ILE A 863 7.86 -8.22 -11.35
C ILE A 863 8.50 -9.26 -12.28
N ALA A 864 8.61 -10.51 -11.81
CA ALA A 864 9.03 -11.66 -12.61
C ALA A 864 8.07 -12.85 -12.44
N THR A 865 7.38 -13.23 -13.53
CA THR A 865 6.38 -14.30 -13.52
C THR A 865 7.03 -15.68 -13.42
N PRO A 866 6.60 -16.58 -12.52
CA PRO A 866 6.98 -17.98 -12.54
C PRO A 866 6.34 -18.71 -13.74
N VAL A 867 7.17 -19.28 -14.60
CA VAL A 867 6.78 -20.09 -15.75
C VAL A 867 6.99 -21.58 -15.41
N PRO A 868 5.92 -22.41 -15.34
CA PRO A 868 6.05 -23.81 -14.96
C PRO A 868 6.72 -24.63 -16.06
N VAL A 869 7.67 -25.49 -15.67
CA VAL A 869 8.45 -26.37 -16.56
C VAL A 869 8.64 -27.78 -16.00
N THR A 870 8.66 -28.77 -16.89
CA THR A 870 9.01 -30.16 -16.58
C THR A 870 10.38 -30.51 -17.16
N LEU A 871 11.35 -30.86 -16.30
CA LEU A 871 12.75 -31.11 -16.69
C LEU A 871 13.10 -32.61 -16.63
N ASP A 872 12.35 -33.42 -17.38
CA ASP A 872 12.43 -34.89 -17.44
C ASP A 872 13.24 -35.44 -18.65
N GLY A 873 13.83 -34.55 -19.45
CA GLY A 873 14.54 -34.85 -20.69
C GLY A 873 13.67 -34.96 -21.94
N GLN A 874 12.33 -34.85 -21.83
CA GLN A 874 11.42 -34.83 -22.98
C GLN A 874 11.25 -33.41 -23.54
N THR A 875 10.61 -33.31 -24.72
CA THR A 875 10.18 -32.03 -25.28
C THR A 875 8.75 -31.71 -24.83
N HIS A 876 8.57 -30.53 -24.26
CA HIS A 876 7.32 -29.99 -23.75
C HIS A 876 7.03 -28.64 -24.40
N THR A 877 5.77 -28.21 -24.33
CA THR A 877 5.35 -26.86 -24.73
C THR A 877 4.46 -26.30 -23.63
N VAL A 878 4.71 -25.06 -23.23
CA VAL A 878 3.89 -24.33 -22.24
C VAL A 878 3.40 -23.02 -22.88
N THR A 879 2.17 -22.63 -22.55
CA THR A 879 1.65 -21.28 -22.78
C THR A 879 1.19 -20.73 -21.45
N VAL A 880 1.59 -19.52 -21.10
CA VAL A 880 1.39 -18.91 -19.78
C VAL A 880 1.10 -17.42 -19.94
N ALA A 881 0.22 -16.91 -19.09
CA ALA A 881 0.05 -15.48 -18.88
C ALA A 881 1.22 -14.96 -18.04
N LEU A 882 1.89 -13.92 -18.52
CA LEU A 882 2.80 -13.12 -17.70
C LEU A 882 1.99 -12.13 -16.87
N ASP A 883 2.60 -11.64 -15.79
CA ASP A 883 2.03 -10.57 -14.98
C ASP A 883 1.63 -9.38 -15.85
N GLU A 884 0.46 -8.81 -15.56
CA GLU A 884 -0.14 -7.81 -16.43
C GLU A 884 0.64 -6.51 -16.40
N VAL A 885 0.61 -5.79 -17.51
CA VAL A 885 1.36 -4.54 -17.68
C VAL A 885 0.43 -3.40 -18.02
N ALA A 886 0.90 -2.17 -17.79
CA ALA A 886 0.32 -0.94 -18.32
C ALA A 886 1.44 -0.07 -18.89
N GLN A 887 1.57 0.02 -20.21
CA GLN A 887 2.68 0.66 -20.90
C GLN A 887 2.22 1.38 -22.17
N THR A 888 2.80 2.53 -22.50
CA THR A 888 2.65 3.13 -23.84
C THR A 888 3.96 3.00 -24.61
N MET A 889 3.96 2.24 -25.71
CA MET A 889 5.08 2.16 -26.65
C MET A 889 4.90 3.14 -27.81
N SER A 890 5.98 3.77 -28.23
CA SER A 890 6.07 4.63 -29.43
C SER A 890 6.58 3.81 -30.64
N PRO A 891 6.43 4.28 -31.90
CA PRO A 891 6.94 3.55 -33.06
C PRO A 891 8.47 3.39 -33.00
N GLY A 892 8.95 2.15 -32.92
CA GLY A 892 10.36 1.83 -32.74
C GLY A 892 10.84 1.72 -31.29
N ASP A 893 9.99 1.99 -30.29
CA ASP A 893 10.26 1.57 -28.91
C ASP A 893 10.29 0.03 -28.85
N THR A 894 11.05 -0.52 -27.91
CA THR A 894 11.26 -1.97 -27.80
C THR A 894 11.17 -2.46 -26.36
N LEU A 895 10.49 -3.59 -26.17
CA LEU A 895 10.56 -4.38 -24.94
C LEU A 895 11.40 -5.63 -25.20
N THR A 896 12.06 -6.14 -24.16
CA THR A 896 12.75 -7.45 -24.21
C THR A 896 12.19 -8.37 -23.14
N LEU A 897 11.53 -9.45 -23.57
CA LEU A 897 11.30 -10.59 -22.69
C LEU A 897 12.64 -11.22 -22.34
N GLN A 898 12.92 -11.35 -21.04
CA GLN A 898 13.97 -12.23 -20.53
C GLN A 898 13.35 -13.49 -19.92
N LEU A 899 13.90 -14.65 -20.26
CA LEU A 899 13.71 -15.91 -19.53
C LEU A 899 14.96 -16.18 -18.68
N VAL A 900 14.79 -16.36 -17.37
CA VAL A 900 15.88 -16.46 -16.39
C VAL A 900 15.74 -17.72 -15.53
N GLY A 901 16.89 -18.28 -15.10
CA GLY A 901 16.91 -19.56 -14.38
C GLY A 901 16.50 -19.50 -12.90
N SER A 902 16.41 -18.31 -12.31
CA SER A 902 16.07 -18.09 -10.90
C SER A 902 15.59 -16.64 -10.70
N ALA A 903 14.85 -16.37 -9.62
CA ALA A 903 14.43 -15.04 -9.22
C ALA A 903 14.43 -14.93 -7.69
N THR A 904 14.93 -13.83 -7.11
CA THR A 904 15.06 -13.72 -5.64
C THR A 904 13.74 -13.77 -4.88
N ALA A 905 12.66 -13.26 -5.49
CA ALA A 905 11.30 -13.32 -4.95
C ALA A 905 10.82 -14.75 -4.65
N TYR A 906 11.29 -15.72 -5.45
CA TYR A 906 10.89 -17.13 -5.45
C TYR A 906 12.09 -18.07 -5.21
N GLU A 907 13.14 -17.59 -4.55
CA GLU A 907 14.41 -18.33 -4.42
C GLU A 907 14.20 -19.69 -3.76
N ASN A 908 14.69 -20.75 -4.40
CA ASN A 908 14.61 -22.14 -3.93
C ASN A 908 15.96 -22.82 -4.14
N VAL A 909 16.70 -23.04 -3.04
CA VAL A 909 18.05 -23.62 -3.06
C VAL A 909 18.13 -25.06 -3.59
N THR A 910 17.00 -25.73 -3.79
CA THR A 910 16.92 -27.09 -4.35
C THR A 910 16.63 -27.12 -5.86
N ALA A 911 16.25 -25.99 -6.46
CA ALA A 911 15.83 -25.88 -7.85
C ALA A 911 17.03 -25.73 -8.80
N VAL A 912 17.62 -26.85 -9.26
CA VAL A 912 18.74 -26.86 -10.20
C VAL A 912 18.34 -27.47 -11.54
N GLY A 913 19.04 -27.14 -12.62
CA GLY A 913 18.82 -27.79 -13.92
C GLY A 913 19.49 -27.12 -15.12
N LEU A 914 19.17 -27.63 -16.29
CA LEU A 914 19.53 -27.07 -17.58
C LEU A 914 18.32 -27.20 -18.51
N ILE A 915 17.81 -26.08 -19.02
CA ILE A 915 16.72 -26.03 -20.00
C ILE A 915 17.25 -25.54 -21.35
N HIS A 916 16.83 -26.20 -22.41
CA HIS A 916 17.04 -25.80 -23.79
C HIS A 916 15.67 -25.46 -24.39
N VAL A 917 15.44 -24.17 -24.61
CA VAL A 917 14.24 -23.65 -25.28
C VAL A 917 14.55 -23.58 -26.77
N SER A 918 13.73 -24.26 -27.57
CA SER A 918 13.92 -24.38 -29.03
C SER A 918 13.10 -23.37 -29.83
N ASP A 919 11.97 -22.91 -29.26
CA ASP A 919 11.13 -21.85 -29.81
C ASP A 919 10.48 -21.06 -28.67
N MET A 920 10.35 -19.74 -28.85
CA MET A 920 9.67 -18.81 -27.97
C MET A 920 8.79 -17.89 -28.81
N GLN A 921 7.56 -17.65 -28.37
CA GLN A 921 6.66 -16.63 -28.89
C GLN A 921 6.11 -15.78 -27.74
N LEU A 922 6.12 -14.47 -27.93
CA LEU A 922 5.49 -13.48 -27.05
C LEU A 922 4.40 -12.76 -27.84
N ALA A 923 3.19 -12.70 -27.29
CA ALA A 923 2.13 -11.84 -27.77
C ALA A 923 1.80 -10.77 -26.71
N LEU A 924 2.00 -9.50 -27.05
CA LEU A 924 1.61 -8.37 -26.21
C LEU A 924 0.13 -8.00 -26.50
N PRO A 925 -0.75 -7.92 -25.49
CA PRO A 925 -2.09 -7.38 -25.67
C PRO A 925 -1.99 -5.89 -26.03
N THR A 926 -2.86 -5.42 -26.91
CA THR A 926 -2.93 -4.01 -27.30
C THR A 926 -4.31 -3.46 -26.98
N VAL A 927 -4.41 -2.19 -26.62
CA VAL A 927 -5.74 -1.55 -26.46
C VAL A 927 -6.28 -1.17 -27.82
N ALA A 928 -7.58 -1.39 -28.05
CA ALA A 928 -8.26 -0.98 -29.28
C ALA A 928 -8.37 0.55 -29.35
N ALA A 929 -8.10 1.13 -30.52
CA ALA A 929 -8.08 2.59 -30.74
C ALA A 929 -9.45 3.29 -30.60
N THR A 930 -10.53 2.53 -30.39
CA THR A 930 -11.88 3.03 -30.05
C THR A 930 -12.19 2.96 -28.57
N SER A 931 -11.35 2.27 -27.80
CA SER A 931 -11.66 1.80 -26.44
C SER A 931 -10.83 2.51 -25.38
N SER A 932 -9.79 3.25 -25.74
CA SER A 932 -9.05 4.14 -24.84
C SER A 932 -9.27 5.63 -25.14
N VAL A 933 -9.34 6.42 -24.08
CA VAL A 933 -9.18 7.87 -24.09
C VAL A 933 -7.86 8.17 -23.40
N GLY A 934 -6.91 8.74 -24.15
CA GLY A 934 -5.64 9.24 -23.61
C GLY A 934 -5.74 10.67 -23.07
N PRO A 935 -4.62 11.22 -22.55
CA PRO A 935 -4.53 12.57 -21.99
C PRO A 935 -4.51 13.69 -23.05
#